data_AF-A0A6J6T3J9-F1
#
_entry.id   AF-A0A6J6T3J9-F1
#
_cell.length_a   1.000
_cell.length_b   1.000
_cell.length_c   1.000
_cell.angle_alpha   90.00
_cell.angle_beta   90.00
_cell.angle_gamma   90.00
#
_symmetry.space_group_name_H-M   'P 1'
#
loop_
_entity.id
_entity.type
_entity.pdbx_description
1 polymer ?
#
loop_
_entity_poly.entity_id
_entity_poly.type
_entity_poly.pdbx_seq_one_letter_code
_entity_poly.pdbx_strand_id
1 'polypeptide(L)'
;MDGLDEVNKNNQAAKVSSSGLVVVAWLLALLQVLLDLGSRFAQFSAVPALAALQVSLALELAILAALVLRRVEEPRNQGGTRRPVWPLLVALLGTSLAILGRVTISALEPTVAWLAPVLLVAPAALTWEVTRMYRAGSRLSSVVCLRVAATWSVVGAFCLIALTLSPTRWNQIDVRTTGWNWVGWSLGVVASCAVFLSLVKRSRGVAIRFLLVAASASAVLLSGRSATELPAASQTPVLFPLLGATVILVAMLTPSRAVARLTYLLRTSAKAVRTSAGRILQELLDVLRKATSTSGRAWGNVIRFASFGEVPVQQRMTRQHLVGAATMGVLSVGFIAHGVWWADRAGWQPTGHAATLMMRASQVGTVDHPLLGLVTSLGSIGKGSHLGPLPMDLLAPFIRLFGVRTGALLAASAFTLLCWAVSVWSAWRAAGATVALAAWVMAPVVIAVPALGAFWEGNNISISLLAITATLLASWAAASGTPRAWWWAVGLGSFCAQSYIPHALIIIGPVVFSGLALAGSRRAATEPDQQHDLQKVIKVGWLIAAVAWFQPALDAVLHQGGNIRELILEVTNPQPNVGISGFPRAIAWVFAVPPRWGEITKSFAQAGNAEEFIRGSLVAGLLIALLLGYLWWRSRSAMVQNERQLRIVTLLVLLGTGLNVTQLPQDFLRSFQLGWLVVVSIFVWFSIFASLFLATRERLVALISLRWVQALRAGVFSVSALAVIALGMSGPERIEDVKDRAFTIDALIDPLVEQTLSEFDSSEAVLVPQAGGRLNEIATDTLLSNLIVGGLNARVETSPSGMNYGERRMVTQWSGPALWITSALSPIKPDGKLLASVSEPNWNQKRFDQLAQQVATTVRAAPEAKLYPWVDRYLVRYLSGWIPDEDLCSTAEQIRSGTYPLASLPPALLLTLYADLAFSAPRLDQSIQDEVSGVIGQGPLEVWLTEIEQPVDIAGTNLLRNGKACPQSVGPS
;
A
#
# COMPACT_ATOMS: atom_id res chain seq x y z
N MET A 1 -33.00 -22.14 49.86
CA MET A 1 -32.08 -21.02 50.19
C MET A 1 -30.87 -20.98 49.26
N ASP A 2 -30.56 -22.04 48.51
CA ASP A 2 -29.35 -22.13 47.66
C ASP A 2 -29.34 -21.21 46.42
N GLY A 3 -30.48 -20.68 45.98
CA GLY A 3 -30.55 -19.75 44.83
C GLY A 3 -30.09 -18.32 45.13
N LEU A 4 -30.00 -17.91 46.40
CA LEU A 4 -29.59 -16.55 46.79
C LEU A 4 -28.06 -16.37 46.78
N ASP A 5 -27.30 -17.45 47.04
CA ASP A 5 -25.84 -17.41 47.01
C ASP A 5 -25.26 -17.33 45.60
N GLU A 6 -25.95 -17.92 44.61
CA GLU A 6 -25.55 -17.83 43.20
C GLU A 6 -25.74 -16.42 42.63
N VAL A 7 -26.82 -15.74 43.03
CA VAL A 7 -27.08 -14.34 42.66
C VAL A 7 -26.06 -13.40 43.31
N ASN A 8 -25.63 -13.67 44.54
CA ASN A 8 -24.59 -12.89 45.22
C ASN A 8 -23.19 -13.09 44.61
N LYS A 9 -22.83 -14.31 44.20
CA LYS A 9 -21.58 -14.59 43.48
C LYS A 9 -21.54 -13.90 42.11
N ASN A 10 -22.66 -13.92 41.37
CA ASN A 10 -22.76 -13.22 40.08
C ASN A 10 -22.70 -11.69 40.23
N ASN A 11 -23.28 -11.13 41.30
CA ASN A 11 -23.18 -9.70 41.60
C ASN A 11 -21.78 -9.28 42.08
N GLN A 12 -21.05 -10.13 42.81
CA GLN A 12 -19.65 -9.88 43.16
C GLN A 12 -18.74 -9.94 41.93
N ALA A 13 -18.93 -10.92 41.03
CA ALA A 13 -18.19 -11.00 39.77
C ALA A 13 -18.43 -9.77 38.87
N ALA A 14 -19.67 -9.26 38.81
CA ALA A 14 -19.99 -8.04 38.08
C ALA A 14 -19.33 -6.78 38.68
N LYS A 15 -19.20 -6.70 40.02
CA LYS A 15 -18.54 -5.60 40.74
C LYS A 15 -17.03 -5.56 40.50
N VAL A 16 -16.38 -6.72 40.39
CA VAL A 16 -14.95 -6.84 40.05
C VAL A 16 -14.69 -6.41 38.59
N SER A 17 -15.64 -6.65 37.67
CA SER A 17 -15.50 -6.30 36.24
C SER A 17 -15.46 -4.79 35.96
N SER A 18 -16.21 -3.97 36.72
CA SER A 18 -16.20 -2.51 36.53
C SER A 18 -14.88 -1.87 36.94
N SER A 19 -14.20 -2.44 37.93
CA SER A 19 -12.88 -2.01 38.38
C SER A 19 -11.81 -2.33 37.34
N GLY A 20 -11.92 -3.50 36.69
CA GLY A 20 -11.00 -3.91 35.62
C GLY A 20 -11.06 -2.99 34.39
N LEU A 21 -12.24 -2.49 34.02
CA LEU A 21 -12.40 -1.61 32.86
C LEU A 21 -11.79 -0.20 33.10
N VAL A 22 -11.86 0.28 34.34
CA VAL A 22 -11.18 1.52 34.76
C VAL A 22 -9.67 1.35 34.75
N VAL A 23 -9.16 0.20 35.23
CA VAL A 23 -7.72 -0.11 35.20
C VAL A 23 -7.21 -0.24 33.76
N VAL A 24 -7.96 -0.87 32.85
CA VAL A 24 -7.59 -0.96 31.43
C VAL A 24 -7.56 0.42 30.77
N ALA A 25 -8.53 1.30 31.06
CA ALA A 25 -8.52 2.67 30.55
C ALA A 25 -7.30 3.45 31.06
N TRP A 26 -6.93 3.30 32.33
CA TRP A 26 -5.72 3.89 32.91
C TRP A 26 -4.43 3.35 32.28
N LEU A 27 -4.34 2.04 32.07
CA LEU A 27 -3.18 1.42 31.43
C LEU A 27 -3.03 1.85 29.97
N LEU A 28 -4.14 2.03 29.24
CA LEU A 28 -4.12 2.56 27.87
C LEU A 28 -3.70 4.03 27.84
N ALA A 29 -4.19 4.85 28.77
CA ALA A 29 -3.76 6.26 28.90
C ALA A 29 -2.27 6.37 29.26
N LEU A 30 -1.78 5.53 30.19
CA LEU A 30 -0.37 5.50 30.57
C LEU A 30 0.52 5.01 29.42
N LEU A 31 0.12 3.93 28.73
CA LEU A 31 0.82 3.42 27.56
C LEU A 31 0.90 4.48 26.46
N GLN A 32 -0.17 5.24 26.25
CA GLN A 32 -0.20 6.35 25.29
C GLN A 32 0.78 7.46 25.65
N VAL A 33 0.87 7.84 26.93
CA VAL A 33 1.84 8.84 27.40
C VAL A 33 3.28 8.37 27.17
N LEU A 34 3.56 7.09 27.42
CA LEU A 34 4.88 6.50 27.19
C LEU A 34 5.24 6.42 25.70
N LEU A 35 4.26 6.10 24.84
CA LEU A 35 4.45 6.10 23.38
C LEU A 35 4.69 7.53 22.84
N ASP A 36 3.99 8.53 23.37
CA ASP A 36 4.21 9.94 23.00
C ASP A 36 5.60 10.43 23.45
N LEU A 37 6.03 10.11 24.67
CA LEU A 37 7.39 10.40 25.15
C LEU A 37 8.45 9.72 24.29
N GLY A 38 8.27 8.44 23.96
CA GLY A 38 9.17 7.70 23.07
C GLY A 38 9.24 8.29 21.67
N SER A 39 8.11 8.73 21.11
CA SER A 39 8.06 9.33 19.77
C SER A 39 8.82 10.67 19.70
N ARG A 40 8.81 11.46 20.77
CA ARG A 40 9.53 12.73 20.87
C ARG A 40 11.03 12.55 21.10
N PHE A 41 11.43 11.58 21.92
CA PHE A 41 12.85 11.19 22.03
C PHE A 41 13.41 10.70 20.70
N ALA A 42 12.57 10.12 19.85
CA ALA A 42 12.95 9.65 18.52
C ALA A 42 12.74 10.68 17.38
N GLN A 43 12.40 11.93 17.69
CA GLN A 43 12.19 13.03 16.71
C GLN A 43 11.18 12.72 15.59
N PHE A 44 10.14 11.92 15.85
CA PHE A 44 9.10 11.67 14.84
C PHE A 44 8.20 12.91 14.62
N SER A 45 7.74 13.10 13.38
CA SER A 45 6.82 14.18 12.97
C SER A 45 5.55 14.26 13.84
N ALA A 46 4.91 15.43 13.95
CA ALA A 46 3.73 15.66 14.81
C ALA A 46 2.44 14.88 14.41
N VAL A 47 2.40 14.29 13.21
CA VAL A 47 1.19 13.69 12.62
C VAL A 47 0.72 12.40 13.34
N PRO A 48 1.59 11.43 13.68
CA PRO A 48 1.20 10.23 14.41
C PRO A 48 0.72 10.54 15.84
N ALA A 49 1.30 11.56 16.48
CA ALA A 49 0.87 12.00 17.81
C ALA A 49 -0.54 12.61 17.80
N LEU A 50 -0.88 13.38 16.76
CA LEU A 50 -2.23 13.93 16.54
C LEU A 50 -3.26 12.83 16.23
N ALA A 51 -2.90 11.84 15.41
CA ALA A 51 -3.78 10.70 15.13
C ALA A 51 -4.04 9.86 16.39
N ALA A 52 -3.01 9.61 17.20
CA ALA A 52 -3.12 8.87 18.44
C ALA A 52 -3.97 9.62 19.50
N LEU A 53 -3.83 10.95 19.57
CA LEU A 53 -4.70 11.82 20.40
C LEU A 53 -6.17 11.67 20.02
N GLN A 54 -6.49 11.71 18.72
CA GLN A 54 -7.88 11.64 18.27
C GLN A 54 -8.50 10.27 18.49
N VAL A 55 -7.72 9.19 18.28
CA VAL A 55 -8.16 7.83 18.60
C VAL A 55 -8.41 7.68 20.09
N SER A 56 -7.53 8.22 20.94
CA SER A 56 -7.70 8.24 22.39
C SER A 56 -8.96 9.02 22.81
N LEU A 57 -9.17 10.23 22.27
CA LEU A 57 -10.35 11.05 22.57
C LEU A 57 -11.65 10.37 22.12
N ALA A 58 -11.65 9.72 20.96
CA ALA A 58 -12.79 8.97 20.44
C ALA A 58 -13.09 7.72 21.29
N LEU A 59 -12.04 7.01 21.74
CA LEU A 59 -12.17 5.84 22.61
C LEU A 59 -12.74 6.24 23.98
N GLU A 60 -12.25 7.35 24.54
CA GLU A 60 -12.71 7.88 25.83
C GLU A 60 -14.15 8.39 25.76
N LEU A 61 -14.52 9.10 24.69
CA LEU A 61 -15.92 9.51 24.44
C LEU A 61 -16.84 8.29 24.27
N ALA A 62 -16.37 7.23 23.61
CA ALA A 62 -17.13 5.99 23.46
C ALA A 62 -17.32 5.29 24.82
N ILE A 63 -16.29 5.24 25.66
CA ILE A 63 -16.35 4.69 27.02
C ILE A 63 -17.30 5.53 27.91
N LEU A 64 -17.21 6.86 27.84
CA LEU A 64 -18.07 7.76 28.59
C LEU A 64 -19.55 7.60 28.17
N ALA A 65 -19.81 7.58 26.86
CA ALA A 65 -21.14 7.30 26.32
C ALA A 65 -21.64 5.93 26.78
N ALA A 66 -20.76 4.93 26.85
CA ALA A 66 -21.11 3.60 27.28
C ALA A 66 -21.53 3.54 28.75
N LEU A 67 -20.78 4.22 29.62
CA LEU A 67 -21.07 4.32 31.06
C LEU A 67 -22.37 5.08 31.33
N VAL A 68 -22.65 6.16 30.57
CA VAL A 68 -23.90 6.92 30.67
C VAL A 68 -25.09 6.05 30.25
N LEU A 69 -25.01 5.34 29.12
CA LEU A 69 -26.09 4.48 28.65
C LEU A 69 -26.39 3.32 29.60
N ARG A 70 -25.36 2.71 30.21
CA ARG A 70 -25.54 1.64 31.21
C ARG A 70 -26.34 2.12 32.43
N ARG A 71 -26.12 3.37 32.86
CA ARG A 71 -26.83 3.96 34.01
C ARG A 71 -28.29 4.33 33.70
N VAL A 72 -28.64 4.45 32.41
CA VAL A 72 -30.00 4.75 31.95
C VAL A 72 -30.88 3.51 31.89
N GLU A 73 -30.27 2.34 31.70
CA GLU A 73 -31.00 1.08 31.54
C GLU A 73 -31.32 0.38 32.88
N GLU A 74 -30.67 0.74 34.00
CA GLU A 74 -31.02 0.19 35.32
C GLU A 74 -32.42 0.68 35.76
N PRO A 75 -33.43 -0.20 35.88
CA PRO A 75 -34.78 0.19 36.25
C PRO A 75 -34.80 0.73 37.67
N ARG A 76 -35.46 1.87 37.87
CA ARG A 76 -35.60 2.60 39.14
C ARG A 76 -36.33 1.83 40.27
N ASN A 77 -36.67 0.56 40.06
CA ASN A 77 -37.62 -0.19 40.89
C ASN A 77 -37.01 -1.00 42.05
N GLN A 78 -35.70 -0.94 42.28
CA GLN A 78 -35.13 -1.52 43.50
C GLN A 78 -34.66 -0.39 44.43
N GLY A 79 -35.38 -0.25 45.54
CA GLY A 79 -35.25 0.85 46.48
C GLY A 79 -33.82 1.09 46.95
N GLY A 80 -33.42 2.36 46.88
CA GLY A 80 -32.67 2.98 47.96
C GLY A 80 -31.23 2.55 48.20
N THR A 81 -30.37 2.53 47.17
CA THR A 81 -28.96 2.91 47.41
C THR A 81 -28.45 3.79 46.27
N ARG A 82 -28.23 5.08 46.56
CA ARG A 82 -27.54 6.01 45.66
C ARG A 82 -26.09 5.52 45.49
N ARG A 83 -25.83 4.70 44.46
CA ARG A 83 -24.44 4.30 44.16
C ARG A 83 -23.60 5.54 43.79
N PRO A 84 -22.37 5.65 44.33
CA PRO A 84 -21.56 6.85 44.23
C PRO A 84 -21.23 7.18 42.78
N VAL A 85 -21.42 8.45 42.41
CA VAL A 85 -21.16 9.03 41.07
C VAL A 85 -19.67 9.22 40.80
N TRP A 86 -18.85 9.06 41.85
CA TRP A 86 -17.39 9.18 41.85
C TRP A 86 -16.68 8.53 40.65
N PRO A 87 -16.96 7.29 40.21
CA PRO A 87 -16.22 6.70 39.08
C PRO A 87 -16.38 7.45 37.75
N LEU A 88 -17.55 8.08 37.53
CA LEU A 88 -17.81 8.89 36.34
C LEU A 88 -17.09 10.25 36.45
N LEU A 89 -17.07 10.83 37.64
CA LEU A 89 -16.35 12.07 37.93
C LEU A 89 -14.84 11.87 37.84
N VAL A 90 -14.31 10.73 38.28
CA VAL A 90 -12.90 10.35 38.13
C VAL A 90 -12.52 10.18 36.68
N ALA A 91 -13.34 9.50 35.89
CA ALA A 91 -13.08 9.36 34.45
C ALA A 91 -13.09 10.73 33.76
N LEU A 92 -14.08 11.57 34.05
CA LEU A 92 -14.15 12.94 33.51
C LEU A 92 -12.99 13.83 33.97
N LEU A 93 -12.58 13.73 35.23
CA LEU A 93 -11.45 14.48 35.77
C LEU A 93 -10.13 13.99 35.16
N GLY A 94 -9.95 12.67 35.01
CA GLY A 94 -8.80 12.07 34.35
C GLY A 94 -8.66 12.51 32.89
N THR A 95 -9.76 12.48 32.13
CA THR A 95 -9.80 12.99 30.75
C THR A 95 -9.52 14.49 30.70
N SER A 96 -10.10 15.27 31.63
CA SER A 96 -9.88 16.72 31.67
C SER A 96 -8.44 17.08 32.03
N LEU A 97 -7.80 16.34 32.94
CA LEU A 97 -6.40 16.51 33.32
C LEU A 97 -5.44 16.06 32.22
N ALA A 98 -5.75 14.97 31.50
CA ALA A 98 -4.97 14.52 30.35
C ALA A 98 -5.02 15.53 29.19
N ILE A 99 -6.20 16.10 28.93
CA ILE A 99 -6.39 17.17 27.94
C ILE A 99 -5.67 18.45 28.40
N LEU A 100 -5.83 18.85 29.66
CA LEU A 100 -5.20 20.05 30.23
C LEU A 100 -3.68 19.93 30.16
N GLY A 101 -3.11 18.82 30.64
CA GLY A 101 -1.67 18.55 30.60
C GLY A 101 -1.11 18.59 29.18
N ARG A 102 -1.88 18.09 28.20
CA ARG A 102 -1.48 18.18 26.79
C ARG A 102 -1.58 19.60 26.25
N VAL A 103 -2.61 20.37 26.60
CA VAL A 103 -2.71 21.80 26.21
C VAL A 103 -1.56 22.62 26.78
N THR A 104 -1.15 22.38 28.03
CA THR A 104 0.04 23.03 28.61
C THR A 104 1.34 22.59 27.92
N ILE A 105 1.46 21.32 27.53
CA ILE A 105 2.65 20.80 26.82
C ILE A 105 2.68 21.27 25.34
N SER A 106 1.52 21.41 24.69
CA SER A 106 1.37 21.86 23.30
C SER A 106 1.50 23.37 23.10
N ALA A 107 1.31 24.17 24.16
CA ALA A 107 1.56 25.61 24.12
C ALA A 107 3.04 25.97 23.86
N LEU A 108 3.94 24.99 23.93
CA LEU A 108 5.36 25.13 23.59
C LEU A 108 5.66 24.88 22.10
N GLU A 109 4.67 24.48 21.28
CA GLU A 109 4.77 24.38 19.82
C GLU A 109 3.85 25.43 19.14
N PRO A 110 4.41 26.44 18.43
CA PRO A 110 3.64 27.54 17.84
C PRO A 110 2.54 27.11 16.86
N THR A 111 2.70 25.94 16.23
CA THR A 111 1.80 25.41 15.20
C THR A 111 0.47 24.87 15.73
N VAL A 112 0.37 24.60 17.05
CA VAL A 112 -0.82 23.98 17.68
C VAL A 112 -1.48 24.91 18.71
N ALA A 113 -0.80 25.98 19.13
CA ALA A 113 -1.27 26.91 20.16
C ALA A 113 -2.66 27.52 19.88
N TRP A 114 -3.03 27.70 18.60
CA TRP A 114 -4.33 28.24 18.21
C TRP A 114 -5.51 27.27 18.43
N LEU A 115 -5.26 25.97 18.60
CA LEU A 115 -6.29 24.95 18.92
C LEU A 115 -6.60 24.86 20.42
N ALA A 116 -5.75 25.41 21.28
CA ALA A 116 -5.88 25.32 22.74
C ALA A 116 -7.24 25.82 23.27
N PRO A 117 -7.81 26.95 22.81
CA PRO A 117 -9.11 27.42 23.31
C PRO A 117 -10.25 26.43 23.00
N VAL A 118 -10.21 25.82 21.81
CA VAL A 118 -11.23 24.85 21.35
C VAL A 118 -11.15 23.55 22.17
N LEU A 119 -9.93 23.06 22.40
CA LEU A 119 -9.68 21.83 23.15
C LEU A 119 -10.00 21.99 24.65
N LEU A 120 -9.97 23.21 25.19
CA LEU A 120 -10.38 23.52 26.57
C LEU A 120 -11.90 23.73 26.73
N VAL A 121 -12.57 24.29 25.73
CA VAL A 121 -14.02 24.58 25.79
C VAL A 121 -14.87 23.30 25.66
N ALA A 122 -14.44 22.34 24.84
CA ALA A 122 -15.22 21.12 24.59
C ALA A 122 -15.44 20.24 25.86
N PRO A 123 -14.41 19.95 26.69
CA PRO A 123 -14.59 19.20 27.94
C PRO A 123 -15.40 19.97 28.98
N ALA A 124 -15.22 21.29 29.06
CA ALA A 124 -15.96 22.15 29.99
C ALA A 124 -17.46 22.21 29.63
N ALA A 125 -17.79 22.36 28.33
CA ALA A 125 -19.17 22.35 27.85
C ALA A 125 -19.83 20.97 28.02
N LEU A 126 -19.09 19.88 27.78
CA LEU A 126 -19.56 18.52 28.01
C LEU A 126 -19.84 18.27 29.50
N THR A 127 -18.92 18.70 30.38
CA THR A 127 -19.07 18.58 31.83
C THR A 127 -20.24 19.41 32.34
N TRP A 128 -20.39 20.65 31.87
CA TRP A 128 -21.51 21.54 32.21
C TRP A 128 -22.87 20.94 31.83
N GLU A 129 -23.03 20.44 30.59
CA GLU A 129 -24.28 19.84 30.15
C GLU A 129 -24.59 18.54 30.89
N VAL A 130 -23.59 17.68 31.15
CA VAL A 130 -23.76 16.47 31.97
C VAL A 130 -24.21 16.83 33.40
N THR A 131 -23.65 17.89 33.98
CA THR A 131 -23.96 18.34 35.35
C THR A 131 -25.35 18.98 35.43
N ARG A 132 -25.73 19.78 34.43
CA ARG A 132 -27.07 20.38 34.30
C ARG A 132 -28.15 19.31 34.10
N MET A 133 -27.86 18.28 33.30
CA MET A 133 -28.77 17.16 33.06
C MET A 133 -28.97 16.27 34.29
N TYR A 134 -27.92 16.08 35.12
CA TYR A 134 -28.04 15.42 36.42
C TYR A 134 -29.03 16.14 37.34
N ARG A 135 -29.00 17.48 37.36
CA ARG A 135 -29.93 18.30 38.16
C ARG A 135 -31.38 18.25 37.65
N ALA A 136 -31.61 17.96 36.36
CA ALA A 136 -32.93 18.08 35.72
C ALA A 136 -33.77 16.78 35.66
N GLY A 137 -33.20 15.61 35.94
CA GLY A 137 -33.98 14.36 36.12
C GLY A 137 -34.76 13.80 34.90
N SER A 138 -34.49 14.25 33.67
CA SER A 138 -35.27 13.88 32.46
C SER A 138 -34.87 12.55 31.79
N ARG A 139 -35.80 11.88 31.08
CA ARG A 139 -35.61 10.61 30.33
C ARG A 139 -34.46 10.72 29.31
N LEU A 140 -33.40 9.93 29.51
CA LEU A 140 -32.03 10.23 29.08
C LEU A 140 -31.65 9.91 27.61
N SER A 141 -32.31 9.01 26.89
CA SER A 141 -31.63 8.38 25.74
C SER A 141 -31.72 9.13 24.40
N SER A 142 -32.72 9.97 24.15
CA SER A 142 -32.93 10.64 22.85
C SER A 142 -32.29 12.03 22.78
N VAL A 143 -32.26 12.76 23.90
CA VAL A 143 -31.78 14.14 23.97
C VAL A 143 -30.24 14.21 24.05
N VAL A 144 -29.59 13.22 24.68
CA VAL A 144 -28.13 13.21 24.92
C VAL A 144 -27.34 13.12 23.61
N CYS A 145 -27.60 12.13 22.75
CA CYS A 145 -26.87 12.02 21.47
C CYS A 145 -27.12 13.23 20.57
N LEU A 146 -28.33 13.79 20.59
CA LEU A 146 -28.71 14.93 19.77
C LEU A 146 -27.97 16.20 20.21
N ARG A 147 -27.88 16.44 21.52
CA ARG A 147 -27.21 17.61 22.10
C ARG A 147 -25.70 17.51 22.00
N VAL A 148 -25.11 16.34 22.28
CA VAL A 148 -23.66 16.13 22.11
C VAL A 148 -23.26 16.36 20.64
N ALA A 149 -24.00 15.80 19.69
CA ALA A 149 -23.72 16.01 18.28
C ALA A 149 -23.95 17.47 17.85
N ALA A 150 -24.95 18.16 18.38
CA ALA A 150 -25.17 19.59 18.13
C ALA A 150 -24.03 20.45 18.71
N THR A 151 -23.60 20.21 19.95
CA THR A 151 -22.48 20.91 20.58
C THR A 151 -21.20 20.74 19.79
N TRP A 152 -20.85 19.52 19.37
CA TRP A 152 -19.66 19.28 18.55
C TRP A 152 -19.74 19.86 17.14
N SER A 153 -20.95 19.95 16.56
CA SER A 153 -21.16 20.64 15.29
C SER A 153 -20.98 22.15 15.42
N VAL A 154 -21.43 22.74 16.53
CA VAL A 154 -21.23 24.17 16.85
C VAL A 154 -19.74 24.45 17.10
N VAL A 155 -19.05 23.60 17.84
CA VAL A 155 -17.59 23.70 18.05
C VAL A 155 -16.86 23.64 16.72
N GLY A 156 -17.17 22.66 15.85
CA GLY A 156 -16.55 22.58 14.52
C GLY A 156 -16.86 23.78 13.61
N ALA A 157 -18.08 24.33 13.68
CA ALA A 157 -18.43 25.56 12.96
C ALA A 157 -17.65 26.78 13.48
N PHE A 158 -17.47 26.90 14.80
CA PHE A 158 -16.65 27.95 15.40
C PHE A 158 -15.16 27.81 15.02
N CYS A 159 -14.62 26.59 14.95
CA CYS A 159 -13.26 26.36 14.45
C CYS A 159 -13.12 26.83 13.00
N LEU A 160 -14.09 26.50 12.14
CA LEU A 160 -14.14 26.95 10.74
C LEU A 160 -14.19 28.48 10.64
N ILE A 161 -15.01 29.14 11.46
CA ILE A 161 -15.13 30.61 11.49
C ILE A 161 -13.85 31.26 12.03
N ALA A 162 -13.28 30.75 13.12
CA ALA A 162 -12.04 31.27 13.68
C ALA A 162 -10.85 31.11 12.73
N LEU A 163 -10.79 29.98 12.01
CA LEU A 163 -9.78 29.73 10.98
C LEU A 163 -9.94 30.69 9.80
N THR A 164 -11.16 30.91 9.31
CA THR A 164 -11.43 31.81 8.18
C THR A 164 -11.23 33.29 8.51
N LEU A 165 -11.40 33.68 9.78
CA LEU A 165 -11.25 35.07 10.23
C LEU A 165 -9.85 35.40 10.80
N SER A 166 -8.93 34.43 10.89
CA SER A 166 -7.59 34.67 11.43
C SER A 166 -6.80 35.64 10.54
N PRO A 167 -6.32 36.79 11.07
CA PRO A 167 -5.67 37.85 10.29
C PRO A 167 -4.19 37.56 9.94
N THR A 168 -3.64 36.42 10.32
CA THR A 168 -2.27 36.02 9.99
C THR A 168 -2.11 35.74 8.49
N ARG A 169 -1.11 36.37 7.85
CA ARG A 169 -0.81 36.18 6.43
C ARG A 169 -0.51 34.70 6.16
N TRP A 170 -1.44 34.05 5.45
CA TRP A 170 -1.47 32.63 5.13
C TRP A 170 -0.23 32.09 4.40
N ASN A 171 0.60 32.98 3.87
CA ASN A 171 1.79 32.67 3.09
C ASN A 171 2.97 32.21 3.97
N GLN A 172 2.92 32.44 5.29
CA GLN A 172 4.01 32.12 6.23
C GLN A 172 3.69 30.96 7.16
N ILE A 173 2.41 30.64 7.35
CA ILE A 173 2.03 29.43 8.07
C ILE A 173 1.76 28.40 6.99
N ASP A 174 2.70 27.47 6.81
CA ASP A 174 2.53 26.23 6.05
C ASP A 174 1.50 25.34 6.77
N VAL A 175 0.28 25.86 7.02
CA VAL A 175 -0.89 25.06 7.38
C VAL A 175 -1.28 24.35 6.10
N ARG A 176 -0.46 23.36 5.76
CA ARG A 176 -0.69 22.41 4.68
C ARG A 176 -2.15 21.97 4.71
N THR A 177 -2.72 21.79 3.54
CA THR A 177 -3.92 20.99 3.20
C THR A 177 -4.33 19.93 4.23
N THR A 178 -3.38 19.28 4.90
CA THR A 178 -3.61 18.42 6.06
C THR A 178 -4.49 19.05 7.15
N GLY A 179 -4.25 20.28 7.59
CA GLY A 179 -5.04 20.92 8.66
C GLY A 179 -6.53 21.06 8.31
N TRP A 180 -6.83 21.45 7.08
CA TRP A 180 -8.19 21.53 6.55
C TRP A 180 -8.84 20.16 6.46
N ASN A 181 -8.13 19.18 5.90
CA ASN A 181 -8.58 17.80 5.82
C ASN A 181 -8.99 17.30 7.21
N TRP A 182 -8.17 17.51 8.25
CA TRP A 182 -8.44 17.04 9.62
C TRP A 182 -9.69 17.65 10.28
N VAL A 183 -9.99 18.92 10.02
CA VAL A 183 -11.25 19.54 10.52
C VAL A 183 -12.46 18.94 9.81
N GLY A 184 -12.37 18.75 8.49
CA GLY A 184 -13.42 18.07 7.71
C GLY A 184 -13.64 16.61 8.13
N TRP A 185 -12.56 15.88 8.45
CA TRP A 185 -12.60 14.54 9.02
C TRP A 185 -13.41 14.50 10.31
N SER A 186 -13.07 15.39 11.25
CA SER A 186 -13.72 15.47 12.57
C SER A 186 -15.22 15.71 12.44
N LEU A 187 -15.63 16.60 11.53
CA LEU A 187 -17.04 16.89 11.23
C LEU A 187 -17.74 15.71 10.55
N GLY A 188 -17.08 15.03 9.60
CA GLY A 188 -17.60 13.84 8.92
C GLY A 188 -17.84 12.66 9.87
N VAL A 189 -16.93 12.43 10.82
CA VAL A 189 -17.07 11.38 11.85
C VAL A 189 -18.27 11.67 12.75
N VAL A 190 -18.35 12.89 13.29
CA VAL A 190 -19.44 13.30 14.19
C VAL A 190 -20.78 13.20 13.48
N ALA A 191 -20.86 13.66 12.22
CA ALA A 191 -22.06 13.58 11.42
C ALA A 191 -22.46 12.14 11.09
N SER A 192 -21.52 11.27 10.70
CA SER A 192 -21.80 9.87 10.37
C SER A 192 -22.28 9.05 11.58
N CYS A 193 -21.65 9.26 12.74
CA CYS A 193 -22.10 8.69 14.02
C CYS A 193 -23.53 9.14 14.35
N ALA A 194 -23.85 10.41 14.13
CA ALA A 194 -25.18 10.95 14.37
C ALA A 194 -26.24 10.45 13.36
N VAL A 195 -25.88 10.25 12.08
CA VAL A 195 -26.74 9.61 11.06
C VAL A 195 -27.05 8.17 11.46
N PHE A 196 -26.03 7.39 11.83
CA PHE A 196 -26.20 5.99 12.22
C PHE A 196 -27.09 5.84 13.46
N LEU A 197 -26.83 6.61 14.52
CA LEU A 197 -27.66 6.62 15.73
C LEU A 197 -29.11 7.03 15.43
N SER A 198 -29.31 7.94 14.48
CA SER A 198 -30.64 8.38 14.04
C SER A 198 -31.36 7.30 13.22
N LEU A 199 -30.65 6.56 12.38
CA LEU A 199 -31.19 5.45 11.59
C LEU A 199 -31.59 4.26 12.48
N VAL A 200 -30.76 3.90 13.46
CA VAL A 200 -31.05 2.86 14.46
C VAL A 200 -32.33 3.19 15.24
N LYS A 201 -32.57 4.48 15.54
CA LYS A 201 -33.78 4.96 16.23
C LYS A 201 -34.94 5.32 15.29
N ARG A 202 -34.85 5.02 13.98
CA ARG A 202 -35.83 5.39 12.95
C ARG A 202 -36.16 6.90 12.85
N SER A 203 -35.29 7.77 13.35
CA SER A 203 -35.45 9.22 13.30
C SER A 203 -34.90 9.80 11.98
N ARG A 204 -35.67 9.65 10.90
CA ARG A 204 -35.24 10.04 9.54
C ARG A 204 -34.92 11.54 9.41
N GLY A 205 -35.66 12.41 10.10
CA GLY A 205 -35.44 13.87 10.03
C GLY A 205 -34.12 14.34 10.64
N VAL A 206 -33.58 13.60 11.62
CA VAL A 206 -32.29 13.91 12.25
C VAL A 206 -31.14 13.38 11.39
N ALA A 207 -31.28 12.17 10.83
CA ALA A 207 -30.31 11.62 9.90
C ALA A 207 -30.06 12.54 8.69
N ILE A 208 -31.13 13.14 8.13
CA ILE A 208 -31.01 14.05 6.98
C ILE A 208 -30.22 15.32 7.34
N ARG A 209 -30.39 15.88 8.54
CA ARG A 209 -29.63 17.07 8.98
C ARG A 209 -28.14 16.79 9.09
N PHE A 210 -27.77 15.65 9.64
CA PHE A 210 -26.37 15.27 9.77
C PHE A 210 -25.75 14.88 8.43
N LEU A 211 -26.51 14.26 7.52
CA LEU A 211 -26.07 14.07 6.13
C LEU A 211 -25.79 15.40 5.42
N LEU A 212 -26.63 16.42 5.64
CA LEU A 212 -26.40 17.76 5.09
C LEU A 212 -25.16 18.43 5.71
N VAL A 213 -24.92 18.26 7.01
CA VAL A 213 -23.70 18.77 7.68
C VAL A 213 -22.45 18.07 7.15
N ALA A 214 -22.49 16.74 6.99
CA ALA A 214 -21.40 15.96 6.40
C ALA A 214 -21.11 16.39 4.95
N ALA A 215 -22.16 16.48 4.11
CA ALA A 215 -22.04 16.89 2.73
C ALA A 215 -21.51 18.32 2.58
N SER A 216 -21.94 19.24 3.46
CA SER A 216 -21.47 20.62 3.46
C SER A 216 -20.00 20.73 3.91
N ALA A 217 -19.61 19.95 4.93
CA ALA A 217 -18.20 19.87 5.35
C ALA A 217 -17.31 19.29 4.23
N SER A 218 -17.76 18.23 3.55
CA SER A 218 -17.06 17.66 2.39
C SER A 218 -16.99 18.63 1.21
N ALA A 219 -18.04 19.42 0.95
CA ALA A 219 -18.04 20.43 -0.11
C ALA A 219 -17.06 21.57 0.19
N VAL A 220 -16.99 22.04 1.43
CA VAL A 220 -16.01 23.05 1.87
C VAL A 220 -14.58 22.53 1.69
N LEU A 221 -14.31 21.27 2.06
CA LEU A 221 -13.01 20.61 1.84
C LEU A 221 -12.60 20.56 0.37
N LEU A 222 -13.52 20.17 -0.52
CA LEU A 222 -13.27 20.08 -1.95
C LEU A 222 -13.06 21.47 -2.59
N SER A 223 -13.73 22.50 -2.08
CA SER A 223 -13.59 23.88 -2.55
C SER A 223 -12.32 24.59 -2.04
N GLY A 224 -11.87 24.29 -0.82
CA GLY A 224 -10.63 24.89 -0.27
C GLY A 224 -9.40 24.46 -1.04
N ARG A 225 -9.39 23.24 -1.59
CA ARG A 225 -8.30 22.68 -2.38
C ARG A 225 -8.19 23.29 -3.78
N SER A 226 -9.31 23.73 -4.36
CA SER A 226 -9.32 24.42 -5.66
C SER A 226 -8.99 25.90 -5.55
N ALA A 227 -9.19 26.52 -4.37
CA ALA A 227 -8.90 27.93 -4.14
C ALA A 227 -7.39 28.25 -4.04
N THR A 228 -6.54 27.29 -3.68
CA THR A 228 -5.08 27.46 -3.61
C THR A 228 -4.38 27.42 -4.96
N GLU A 229 -5.06 26.94 -6.01
CA GLU A 229 -4.53 26.86 -7.38
C GLU A 229 -5.00 28.01 -8.29
N LEU A 230 -5.93 28.85 -7.80
CA LEU A 230 -6.41 30.02 -8.55
C LEU A 230 -5.46 31.22 -8.35
N PRO A 231 -5.16 31.99 -9.41
CA PRO A 231 -4.30 33.17 -9.32
C PRO A 231 -4.80 34.16 -8.25
N ALA A 232 -3.85 34.78 -7.53
CA ALA A 232 -4.07 35.66 -6.36
C ALA A 232 -5.03 36.86 -6.55
N ALA A 233 -5.55 37.08 -7.76
CA ALA A 233 -6.42 38.20 -8.10
C ALA A 233 -7.94 37.93 -7.88
N SER A 234 -8.36 36.70 -7.58
CA SER A 234 -9.78 36.41 -7.34
C SER A 234 -10.12 36.42 -5.84
N GLN A 235 -10.97 37.36 -5.39
CA GLN A 235 -11.45 37.46 -4.00
C GLN A 235 -12.46 36.37 -3.60
N THR A 236 -12.62 35.33 -4.40
CA THR A 236 -13.56 34.21 -4.22
C THR A 236 -13.22 33.14 -3.14
N PRO A 237 -12.01 33.01 -2.54
CA PRO A 237 -11.71 31.91 -1.60
C PRO A 237 -12.55 31.91 -0.32
N VAL A 238 -13.02 33.08 0.10
CA VAL A 238 -13.70 33.27 1.39
C VAL A 238 -15.19 32.91 1.32
N LEU A 239 -15.79 32.95 0.13
CA LEU A 239 -17.25 32.81 -0.04
C LEU A 239 -17.74 31.39 0.23
N PHE A 240 -17.02 30.37 -0.24
CA PHE A 240 -17.44 28.96 -0.12
C PHE A 240 -17.38 28.39 1.31
N PRO A 241 -16.32 28.64 2.11
CA PRO A 241 -16.30 28.28 3.53
C PRO A 241 -17.41 28.95 4.33
N LEU A 242 -17.68 30.24 4.06
CA LEU A 242 -18.79 30.99 4.68
C LEU A 242 -20.15 30.44 4.27
N LEU A 243 -20.34 30.07 2.99
CA LEU A 243 -21.57 29.43 2.52
C LEU A 243 -21.79 28.09 3.22
N GLY A 244 -20.74 27.26 3.33
CA GLY A 244 -20.79 25.97 4.02
C GLY A 244 -21.11 26.12 5.50
N ALA A 245 -20.46 27.06 6.20
CA ALA A 245 -20.75 27.37 7.60
C ALA A 245 -22.19 27.87 7.79
N THR A 246 -22.68 28.69 6.85
CA THR A 246 -24.06 29.22 6.86
C THR A 246 -25.08 28.10 6.63
N VAL A 247 -24.83 27.19 5.69
CA VAL A 247 -25.70 26.02 5.43
C VAL A 247 -25.74 25.10 6.65
N ILE A 248 -24.62 24.89 7.33
CA ILE A 248 -24.55 24.11 8.58
C ILE A 248 -25.36 24.78 9.69
N LEU A 249 -25.22 26.09 9.87
CA LEU A 249 -25.99 26.88 10.85
C LEU A 249 -27.49 26.87 10.55
N VAL A 250 -27.87 27.07 9.29
CA VAL A 250 -29.27 27.04 8.85
C VAL A 250 -29.86 25.64 9.07
N ALA A 251 -29.16 24.57 8.69
CA ALA A 251 -29.63 23.20 8.89
C ALA A 251 -29.81 22.84 10.38
N MET A 252 -28.98 23.40 11.26
CA MET A 252 -29.06 23.23 12.72
C MET A 252 -30.23 24.02 13.34
N LEU A 253 -30.45 25.26 12.90
CA LEU A 253 -31.46 26.17 13.44
C LEU A 253 -32.87 25.92 12.89
N THR A 254 -33.00 25.25 11.75
CA THR A 254 -34.31 24.98 11.14
C THR A 254 -35.13 23.97 12.00
N PRO A 255 -36.37 24.26 12.42
CA PRO A 255 -37.18 23.34 13.23
C PRO A 255 -37.57 22.05 12.49
N SER A 256 -37.71 20.93 13.21
CA SER A 256 -37.94 19.56 12.67
C SER A 256 -39.15 19.44 11.76
N ARG A 257 -40.18 20.26 11.97
CA ARG A 257 -41.38 20.32 11.14
C ARG A 257 -41.13 20.94 9.75
N ALA A 258 -40.22 21.91 9.64
CA ALA A 258 -39.88 22.55 8.36
C ALA A 258 -39.02 21.63 7.48
N VAL A 259 -38.07 20.90 8.08
CA VAL A 259 -37.28 19.87 7.37
C VAL A 259 -38.19 18.73 6.87
N ALA A 260 -39.18 18.32 7.67
CA ALA A 260 -40.14 17.31 7.23
C ALA A 260 -41.00 17.78 6.04
N ARG A 261 -41.43 19.06 6.01
CA ARG A 261 -42.13 19.66 4.86
C ARG A 261 -41.23 19.77 3.62
N LEU A 262 -39.97 20.19 3.78
CA LEU A 262 -39.01 20.26 2.68
C LEU A 262 -38.72 18.86 2.10
N THR A 263 -38.57 17.85 2.96
CA THR A 263 -38.37 16.45 2.54
C THR A 263 -39.61 15.90 1.84
N TYR A 264 -40.82 16.30 2.27
CA TYR A 264 -42.07 15.94 1.61
C TYR A 264 -42.18 16.58 0.22
N LEU A 265 -41.84 17.87 0.08
CA LEU A 265 -41.80 18.59 -1.20
C LEU A 265 -40.73 18.06 -2.16
N LEU A 266 -39.54 17.71 -1.65
CA LEU A 266 -38.51 17.04 -2.44
C LEU A 266 -38.95 15.62 -2.85
N ARG A 267 -39.76 14.94 -2.03
CA ARG A 267 -40.32 13.63 -2.39
C ARG A 267 -41.38 13.71 -3.48
N THR A 268 -42.24 14.72 -3.46
CA THR A 268 -43.25 14.93 -4.52
C THR A 268 -42.56 15.32 -5.83
N SER A 269 -41.52 16.15 -5.76
CA SER A 269 -40.67 16.52 -6.90
C SER A 269 -39.87 15.32 -7.44
N ALA A 270 -39.28 14.51 -6.55
CA ALA A 270 -38.57 13.29 -6.92
C ALA A 270 -39.51 12.22 -7.50
N LYS A 271 -40.80 12.18 -7.12
CA LYS A 271 -41.80 11.25 -7.69
C LYS A 271 -42.12 11.59 -9.16
N ALA A 272 -42.06 12.87 -9.52
CA ALA A 272 -42.18 13.34 -10.90
C ALA A 272 -40.93 13.01 -11.73
N VAL A 273 -39.73 13.08 -11.14
CA VAL A 273 -38.49 12.64 -11.82
C VAL A 273 -38.39 11.10 -11.90
N ARG A 274 -38.91 10.37 -10.91
CA ARG A 274 -38.88 8.90 -10.84
C ARG A 274 -39.81 8.22 -11.86
N THR A 275 -40.82 8.91 -12.34
CA THR A 275 -41.71 8.38 -13.39
C THR A 275 -41.05 8.45 -14.77
N SER A 276 -40.27 9.50 -15.05
CA SER A 276 -39.47 9.61 -16.28
C SER A 276 -38.20 8.75 -16.24
N ALA A 277 -37.45 8.76 -15.13
CA ALA A 277 -36.27 7.91 -14.95
C ALA A 277 -36.63 6.42 -14.80
N GLY A 278 -37.82 6.10 -14.27
CA GLY A 278 -38.31 4.73 -14.17
C GLY A 278 -38.62 4.11 -15.53
N ARG A 279 -39.07 4.90 -16.50
CA ARG A 279 -39.34 4.45 -17.87
C ARG A 279 -38.03 4.16 -18.63
N ILE A 280 -37.04 5.04 -18.51
CA ILE A 280 -35.69 4.83 -19.07
C ILE A 280 -35.01 3.64 -18.39
N LEU A 281 -35.08 3.52 -17.06
CA LEU A 281 -34.50 2.39 -16.33
C LEU A 281 -35.21 1.07 -16.65
N GLN A 282 -36.52 1.06 -16.90
CA GLN A 282 -37.23 -0.14 -17.35
C GLN A 282 -36.83 -0.54 -18.76
N GLU A 283 -36.72 0.40 -19.71
CA GLU A 283 -36.23 0.10 -21.05
C GLU A 283 -34.79 -0.42 -21.02
N LEU A 284 -33.92 0.20 -20.21
CA LEU A 284 -32.53 -0.23 -20.05
C LEU A 284 -32.43 -1.60 -19.34
N LEU A 285 -33.29 -1.87 -18.36
CA LEU A 285 -33.41 -3.18 -17.70
C LEU A 285 -34.00 -4.25 -18.62
N ASP A 286 -34.89 -3.89 -19.55
CA ASP A 286 -35.48 -4.84 -20.51
C ASP A 286 -34.51 -5.12 -21.67
N VAL A 287 -33.70 -4.13 -22.10
CA VAL A 287 -32.56 -4.34 -23.01
C VAL A 287 -31.50 -5.22 -22.34
N LEU A 288 -31.15 -4.94 -21.07
CA LEU A 288 -30.23 -5.78 -20.29
C LEU A 288 -30.81 -7.17 -20.02
N ARG A 289 -32.12 -7.34 -19.80
CA ARG A 289 -32.79 -8.64 -19.68
C ARG A 289 -32.78 -9.42 -20.98
N LYS A 290 -33.01 -8.76 -22.12
CA LYS A 290 -32.90 -9.42 -23.44
C LYS A 290 -31.45 -9.85 -23.71
N ALA A 291 -30.47 -8.98 -23.47
CA ALA A 291 -29.04 -9.30 -23.59
C ALA A 291 -28.59 -10.39 -22.59
N THR A 292 -29.18 -10.43 -21.39
CA THR A 292 -28.94 -11.49 -20.38
C THR A 292 -29.76 -12.75 -20.60
N SER A 293 -30.76 -12.79 -21.48
CA SER A 293 -31.53 -14.02 -21.75
C SER A 293 -30.80 -14.95 -22.73
N THR A 294 -30.12 -14.39 -23.74
CA THR A 294 -29.24 -15.12 -24.66
C THR A 294 -27.90 -15.49 -24.02
N SER A 295 -27.38 -14.65 -23.11
CA SER A 295 -26.19 -14.97 -22.31
C SER A 295 -26.52 -15.65 -20.97
N GLY A 296 -27.79 -15.83 -20.63
CA GLY A 296 -28.27 -16.21 -19.29
C GLY A 296 -28.00 -17.64 -18.88
N ARG A 297 -27.80 -18.55 -19.84
CA ARG A 297 -27.29 -19.89 -19.55
C ARG A 297 -25.81 -19.85 -19.22
N ALA A 298 -25.00 -19.09 -19.96
CA ALA A 298 -23.58 -18.92 -19.67
C ALA A 298 -23.39 -18.14 -18.35
N TRP A 299 -24.07 -17.00 -18.18
CA TRP A 299 -24.08 -16.23 -16.93
C TRP A 299 -24.71 -16.98 -15.77
N GLY A 300 -25.77 -17.76 -15.98
CA GLY A 300 -26.37 -18.62 -14.96
C GLY A 300 -25.44 -19.76 -14.54
N ASN A 301 -24.57 -20.22 -15.43
CA ASN A 301 -23.50 -21.17 -15.14
C ASN A 301 -22.31 -20.49 -14.47
N VAL A 302 -21.93 -19.28 -14.88
CA VAL A 302 -20.89 -18.46 -14.21
C VAL A 302 -21.35 -18.03 -12.82
N ILE A 303 -22.60 -17.64 -12.65
CA ILE A 303 -23.21 -17.35 -11.35
C ILE A 303 -23.40 -18.63 -10.56
N ARG A 304 -23.72 -19.80 -11.15
CA ARG A 304 -23.74 -21.06 -10.39
C ARG A 304 -22.34 -21.55 -9.99
N PHE A 305 -21.36 -21.29 -10.85
CA PHE A 305 -19.95 -21.55 -10.62
C PHE A 305 -19.38 -20.62 -9.53
N ALA A 306 -19.75 -19.34 -9.59
CA ALA A 306 -19.41 -18.30 -8.61
C ALA A 306 -20.29 -18.35 -7.34
N SER A 307 -21.51 -18.89 -7.43
CA SER A 307 -22.40 -19.10 -6.29
C SER A 307 -21.83 -20.27 -5.52
N PHE A 308 -21.07 -19.87 -4.51
CA PHE A 308 -20.47 -20.66 -3.47
C PHE A 308 -21.41 -21.79 -3.05
N GLY A 309 -20.96 -23.04 -3.23
CA GLY A 309 -21.71 -24.23 -2.87
C GLY A 309 -22.18 -24.16 -1.42
N GLU A 310 -23.37 -24.70 -1.18
CA GLU A 310 -23.99 -24.74 0.14
C GLU A 310 -23.03 -25.39 1.12
N VAL A 311 -22.47 -24.59 2.03
CA VAL A 311 -21.80 -25.14 3.20
C VAL A 311 -22.86 -25.44 4.24
N PRO A 312 -22.80 -26.59 4.94
CA PRO A 312 -23.87 -27.06 5.82
C PRO A 312 -24.19 -26.12 7.01
N VAL A 313 -23.37 -25.09 7.24
CA VAL A 313 -23.70 -24.02 8.18
C VAL A 313 -24.41 -22.91 7.41
N GLN A 314 -25.73 -23.03 7.27
CA GLN A 314 -26.62 -21.94 6.85
C GLN A 314 -26.59 -20.78 7.87
N GLN A 315 -25.47 -20.06 7.99
CA GLN A 315 -25.57 -18.66 8.32
C GLN A 315 -26.12 -17.97 7.07
N ARG A 316 -27.46 -18.00 6.91
CA ARG A 316 -28.14 -17.14 5.94
C ARG A 316 -27.54 -15.75 6.09
N MET A 317 -27.00 -15.21 5.01
CA MET A 317 -26.51 -13.84 5.03
C MET A 317 -27.67 -12.97 5.50
N THR A 318 -27.54 -12.41 6.70
CA THR A 318 -28.52 -11.47 7.18
C THR A 318 -28.49 -10.26 6.27
N ARG A 319 -29.59 -9.51 6.20
CA ARG A 319 -29.62 -8.24 5.47
C ARG A 319 -28.48 -7.31 5.89
N GLN A 320 -28.03 -7.39 7.14
CA GLN A 320 -26.89 -6.64 7.66
C GLN A 320 -25.57 -7.06 7.03
N HIS A 321 -25.34 -8.36 6.81
CA HIS A 321 -24.15 -8.85 6.11
C HIS A 321 -24.11 -8.37 4.66
N LEU A 322 -25.24 -8.40 3.95
CA LEU A 322 -25.34 -7.90 2.58
C LEU A 322 -25.06 -6.40 2.50
N VAL A 323 -25.62 -5.60 3.42
CA VAL A 323 -25.34 -4.15 3.49
C VAL A 323 -23.88 -3.89 3.81
N GLY A 324 -23.30 -4.62 4.77
CA GLY A 324 -21.88 -4.53 5.11
C GLY A 324 -20.98 -4.84 3.92
N ALA A 325 -21.21 -5.97 3.25
CA ALA A 325 -20.45 -6.38 2.06
C ALA A 325 -20.60 -5.38 0.90
N ALA A 326 -21.81 -4.88 0.64
CA ALA A 326 -22.04 -3.86 -0.37
C ALA A 326 -21.33 -2.55 -0.03
N THR A 327 -21.34 -2.14 1.25
CA THR A 327 -20.64 -0.94 1.71
C THR A 327 -19.12 -1.10 1.55
N MET A 328 -18.58 -2.24 1.97
CA MET A 328 -17.16 -2.58 1.79
C MET A 328 -16.77 -2.58 0.31
N GLY A 329 -17.59 -3.17 -0.55
CA GLY A 329 -17.37 -3.19 -1.99
C GLY A 329 -17.37 -1.78 -2.61
N VAL A 330 -18.36 -0.95 -2.27
CA VAL A 330 -18.43 0.45 -2.74
C VAL A 330 -17.23 1.26 -2.26
N LEU A 331 -16.81 1.11 -1.01
CA LEU A 331 -15.65 1.81 -0.46
C LEU A 331 -14.34 1.34 -1.08
N SER A 332 -14.17 0.03 -1.30
CA SER A 332 -13.00 -0.52 -2.01
C SER A 332 -12.93 -0.03 -3.45
N VAL A 333 -14.05 -0.05 -4.18
CA VAL A 333 -14.11 0.51 -5.55
C VAL A 333 -13.81 2.00 -5.54
N GLY A 334 -14.38 2.76 -4.60
CA GLY A 334 -14.12 4.19 -4.46
C GLY A 334 -12.65 4.50 -4.16
N PHE A 335 -12.02 3.72 -3.28
CA PHE A 335 -10.60 3.83 -2.95
C PHE A 335 -9.72 3.57 -4.19
N ILE A 336 -10.00 2.50 -4.94
CA ILE A 336 -9.24 2.15 -6.13
C ILE A 336 -9.45 3.18 -7.25
N ALA A 337 -10.71 3.57 -7.50
CA ALA A 337 -11.03 4.59 -8.50
C ALA A 337 -10.39 5.94 -8.18
N HIS A 338 -10.36 6.35 -6.91
CA HIS A 338 -9.65 7.55 -6.48
C HIS A 338 -8.15 7.47 -6.77
N GLY A 339 -7.52 6.33 -6.47
CA GLY A 339 -6.09 6.14 -6.75
C GLY A 339 -5.75 6.13 -8.25
N VAL A 340 -6.57 5.49 -9.09
CA VAL A 340 -6.44 5.56 -10.56
C VAL A 340 -6.60 6.98 -11.06
N TRP A 341 -7.64 7.67 -10.62
CA TRP A 341 -7.89 9.06 -11.01
C TRP A 341 -6.75 9.98 -10.59
N TRP A 342 -6.23 9.81 -9.38
CA TRP A 342 -5.06 10.54 -8.89
C TRP A 342 -3.82 10.23 -9.73
N ALA A 343 -3.52 8.95 -9.99
CA ALA A 343 -2.35 8.55 -10.78
C ALA A 343 -2.40 9.13 -12.19
N ASP A 344 -3.55 9.02 -12.86
CA ASP A 344 -3.78 9.61 -14.18
C ASP A 344 -3.56 11.14 -14.18
N ARG A 345 -4.17 11.86 -13.22
CA ARG A 345 -4.01 13.32 -13.06
C ARG A 345 -2.60 13.73 -12.72
N ALA A 346 -1.86 12.89 -12.01
CA ALA A 346 -0.47 13.14 -11.63
C ALA A 346 0.51 12.86 -12.78
N GLY A 347 0.02 12.54 -13.99
CA GLY A 347 0.88 12.25 -15.12
C GLY A 347 1.54 10.87 -15.05
N TRP A 348 0.98 9.95 -14.24
CA TRP A 348 1.60 8.64 -14.06
C TRP A 348 1.78 7.92 -15.39
N GLN A 349 2.97 7.40 -15.60
CA GLN A 349 3.32 6.50 -16.68
C GLN A 349 4.25 5.40 -16.14
N PRO A 350 4.35 4.27 -16.83
CA PRO A 350 5.22 3.20 -16.39
C PRO A 350 6.69 3.53 -16.66
N THR A 351 7.54 3.26 -15.68
CA THR A 351 9.00 3.49 -15.71
C THR A 351 9.79 2.24 -15.34
N GLY A 352 11.03 2.15 -15.83
CA GLY A 352 11.94 1.03 -15.58
C GLY A 352 11.27 -0.31 -15.83
N HIS A 353 11.34 -1.23 -14.85
CA HIS A 353 10.72 -2.55 -14.95
C HIS A 353 9.20 -2.52 -15.20
N ALA A 354 8.48 -1.49 -14.75
CA ALA A 354 7.05 -1.36 -15.07
C ALA A 354 6.83 -1.10 -16.56
N ALA A 355 7.64 -0.23 -17.16
CA ALA A 355 7.60 0.06 -18.61
C ALA A 355 7.88 -1.21 -19.40
N THR A 356 8.93 -1.95 -19.02
CA THR A 356 9.31 -3.20 -19.66
C THR A 356 8.24 -4.26 -19.51
N LEU A 357 7.64 -4.41 -18.32
CA LEU A 357 6.55 -5.36 -18.09
C LEU A 357 5.36 -5.07 -19.01
N MET A 358 4.98 -3.80 -19.17
CA MET A 358 3.83 -3.41 -19.96
C MET A 358 4.09 -3.49 -21.46
N MET A 359 5.30 -3.17 -21.90
CA MET A 359 5.74 -3.45 -23.26
C MET A 359 5.66 -4.96 -23.55
N ARG A 360 6.15 -5.83 -22.65
CA ARG A 360 6.03 -7.29 -22.82
C ARG A 360 4.58 -7.76 -22.77
N ALA A 361 3.74 -7.16 -21.94
CA ALA A 361 2.31 -7.44 -21.92
C ALA A 361 1.61 -7.05 -23.25
N SER A 362 2.05 -5.99 -23.92
CA SER A 362 1.53 -5.63 -25.26
C SER A 362 1.85 -6.70 -26.32
N GLN A 363 2.95 -7.44 -26.14
CA GLN A 363 3.42 -8.49 -27.04
C GLN A 363 2.75 -9.86 -26.79
N VAL A 364 2.00 -10.03 -25.71
CA VAL A 364 1.28 -11.28 -25.41
C VAL A 364 0.29 -11.60 -26.53
N GLY A 365 0.55 -12.68 -27.27
CA GLY A 365 -0.27 -13.12 -28.39
C GLY A 365 0.18 -12.54 -29.73
N THR A 366 1.39 -12.00 -29.78
CA THR A 366 2.12 -11.67 -31.02
C THR A 366 3.20 -12.73 -31.26
N VAL A 367 4.03 -12.51 -32.28
CA VAL A 367 5.20 -13.34 -32.55
C VAL A 367 6.29 -13.21 -31.48
N ASP A 368 6.26 -12.14 -30.66
CA ASP A 368 7.17 -11.85 -29.56
C ASP A 368 6.59 -12.26 -28.18
N HIS A 369 5.61 -13.17 -28.14
CA HIS A 369 4.92 -13.61 -26.92
C HIS A 369 5.93 -14.02 -25.83
N PRO A 370 5.86 -13.45 -24.61
CA PRO A 370 6.78 -13.78 -23.52
C PRO A 370 6.47 -15.16 -22.93
N LEU A 371 7.42 -16.08 -22.92
CA LEU A 371 7.29 -17.37 -22.21
C LEU A 371 7.75 -17.31 -20.74
N LEU A 372 8.49 -16.26 -20.40
CA LEU A 372 9.14 -16.05 -19.12
C LEU A 372 8.77 -14.70 -18.51
N GLY A 373 8.98 -14.55 -17.21
CA GLY A 373 8.87 -13.26 -16.54
C GLY A 373 10.07 -12.35 -16.86
N LEU A 374 10.11 -11.18 -16.23
CA LEU A 374 11.27 -10.28 -16.34
C LEU A 374 12.53 -10.90 -15.70
N VAL A 375 13.70 -10.45 -16.14
CA VAL A 375 15.00 -10.86 -15.62
C VAL A 375 15.10 -10.51 -14.13
N THR A 376 15.62 -11.44 -13.33
CA THR A 376 15.65 -11.24 -11.88
C THR A 376 16.87 -10.44 -11.45
N SER A 377 16.65 -9.38 -10.67
CA SER A 377 17.75 -8.64 -10.02
C SER A 377 18.49 -9.44 -8.95
N LEU A 378 18.02 -10.64 -8.59
CA LEU A 378 18.78 -11.57 -7.73
C LEU A 378 20.05 -12.04 -8.44
N GLY A 379 20.00 -12.11 -9.78
CA GLY A 379 21.12 -12.43 -10.64
C GLY A 379 22.00 -11.22 -10.83
N SER A 380 22.90 -10.95 -9.88
CA SER A 380 24.03 -10.11 -10.24
C SER A 380 24.96 -10.88 -11.21
N ILE A 381 24.96 -12.22 -11.17
CA ILE A 381 25.76 -13.10 -12.06
C ILE A 381 24.92 -13.82 -13.14
N GLY A 382 23.65 -14.18 -12.89
CA GLY A 382 22.94 -15.13 -13.76
C GLY A 382 22.04 -14.55 -14.86
N LYS A 383 21.74 -15.41 -15.84
CA LYS A 383 20.75 -15.24 -16.91
C LYS A 383 19.30 -15.54 -16.46
N GLY A 384 19.09 -15.74 -15.15
CA GLY A 384 17.80 -16.15 -14.61
C GLY A 384 16.73 -15.06 -14.75
N SER A 385 15.55 -15.48 -15.17
CA SER A 385 14.33 -14.67 -15.20
C SER A 385 13.32 -15.14 -14.16
N HIS A 386 12.33 -14.32 -13.83
CA HIS A 386 11.19 -14.74 -13.03
C HIS A 386 10.44 -15.89 -13.71
N LEU A 387 9.83 -16.76 -12.90
CA LEU A 387 9.44 -18.11 -13.32
C LEU A 387 8.49 -18.14 -14.52
N GLY A 388 7.66 -17.11 -14.72
CA GLY A 388 6.73 -17.12 -15.85
C GLY A 388 6.06 -15.78 -16.14
N PRO A 389 5.29 -15.73 -17.24
CA PRO A 389 4.77 -14.50 -17.82
C PRO A 389 3.36 -14.16 -17.34
N LEU A 390 2.81 -14.86 -16.34
CA LEU A 390 1.42 -14.66 -15.90
C LEU A 390 1.06 -13.19 -15.58
N PRO A 391 1.96 -12.35 -15.02
CA PRO A 391 1.71 -10.92 -14.89
C PRO A 391 1.48 -10.22 -16.24
N MET A 392 2.25 -10.56 -17.26
CA MET A 392 2.11 -10.01 -18.61
C MET A 392 0.79 -10.48 -19.24
N ASP A 393 0.47 -11.77 -19.12
CA ASP A 393 -0.79 -12.35 -19.63
C ASP A 393 -2.02 -11.68 -19.03
N LEU A 394 -1.97 -11.35 -17.73
CA LEU A 394 -3.05 -10.69 -17.01
C LEU A 394 -3.24 -9.23 -17.45
N LEU A 395 -2.15 -8.50 -17.70
CA LEU A 395 -2.18 -7.09 -18.10
C LEU A 395 -2.55 -6.91 -19.58
N ALA A 396 -2.16 -7.86 -20.43
CA ALA A 396 -2.33 -7.83 -21.88
C ALA A 396 -3.74 -7.44 -22.38
N PRO A 397 -4.86 -8.03 -21.91
CA PRO A 397 -6.17 -7.68 -22.43
C PRO A 397 -6.54 -6.21 -22.21
N PHE A 398 -6.13 -5.62 -21.08
CA PHE A 398 -6.42 -4.21 -20.81
C PHE A 398 -5.51 -3.29 -21.63
N ILE A 399 -4.22 -3.63 -21.75
CA ILE A 399 -3.26 -2.86 -22.54
C ILE A 399 -3.67 -2.82 -24.01
N ARG A 400 -4.15 -3.93 -24.57
CA ARG A 400 -4.64 -3.99 -25.95
C ARG A 400 -5.91 -3.18 -26.17
N LEU A 401 -6.80 -3.12 -25.17
CA LEU A 401 -8.09 -2.43 -25.29
C LEU A 401 -8.00 -0.92 -25.01
N PHE A 402 -7.11 -0.51 -24.11
CA PHE A 402 -7.06 0.86 -23.58
C PHE A 402 -5.70 1.54 -23.77
N GLY A 403 -4.76 0.91 -24.47
CA GLY A 403 -3.38 1.38 -24.58
C GLY A 403 -2.54 1.05 -23.35
N VAL A 404 -1.22 1.26 -23.44
CA VAL A 404 -0.26 0.86 -22.41
C VAL A 404 -0.51 1.56 -21.07
N ARG A 405 -0.59 2.89 -21.06
CA ARG A 405 -0.77 3.67 -19.83
C ARG A 405 -2.11 3.40 -19.14
N THR A 406 -3.22 3.64 -19.83
CA THR A 406 -4.56 3.48 -19.24
C THR A 406 -4.89 2.00 -19.00
N GLY A 407 -4.52 1.12 -19.93
CA GLY A 407 -4.73 -0.33 -19.79
C GLY A 407 -3.99 -0.91 -18.60
N ALA A 408 -2.76 -0.49 -18.34
CA ALA A 408 -2.00 -0.94 -17.19
C ALA A 408 -2.64 -0.49 -15.86
N LEU A 409 -3.04 0.78 -15.74
CA LEU A 409 -3.73 1.28 -14.55
C LEU A 409 -5.02 0.50 -14.29
N LEU A 410 -5.82 0.25 -15.34
CA LEU A 410 -7.07 -0.50 -15.24
C LEU A 410 -6.82 -1.96 -14.85
N ALA A 411 -5.82 -2.61 -15.42
CA ALA A 411 -5.47 -3.98 -15.10
C ALA A 411 -4.97 -4.14 -13.66
N ALA A 412 -4.02 -3.31 -13.24
CA ALA A 412 -3.52 -3.29 -11.87
C ALA A 412 -4.66 -3.05 -10.87
N SER A 413 -5.58 -2.13 -11.18
CA SER A 413 -6.76 -1.84 -10.37
C SER A 413 -7.74 -2.99 -10.27
N ALA A 414 -8.07 -3.61 -11.40
CA ALA A 414 -8.98 -4.74 -11.45
C ALA A 414 -8.42 -5.94 -10.68
N PHE A 415 -7.12 -6.21 -10.85
CA PHE A 415 -6.44 -7.30 -10.15
C PHE A 415 -6.33 -7.04 -8.64
N THR A 416 -6.06 -5.79 -8.25
CA THR A 416 -6.06 -5.37 -6.84
C THR A 416 -7.41 -5.60 -6.20
N LEU A 417 -8.48 -5.16 -6.86
CA LEU A 417 -9.84 -5.34 -6.36
C LEU A 417 -10.19 -6.82 -6.25
N LEU A 418 -9.74 -7.64 -7.20
CA LEU A 418 -9.88 -9.09 -7.15
C LEU A 418 -9.17 -9.68 -5.92
N CYS A 419 -7.89 -9.37 -5.73
CA CYS A 419 -7.12 -9.85 -4.57
C CYS A 419 -7.74 -9.40 -3.25
N TRP A 420 -8.18 -8.14 -3.14
CA TRP A 420 -8.89 -7.63 -1.98
C TRP A 420 -10.19 -8.41 -1.72
N ALA A 421 -11.01 -8.62 -2.75
CA ALA A 421 -12.26 -9.36 -2.64
C ALA A 421 -12.01 -10.81 -2.19
N VAL A 422 -11.00 -11.48 -2.77
CA VAL A 422 -10.59 -12.85 -2.40
C VAL A 422 -10.10 -12.91 -0.95
N SER A 423 -9.32 -11.93 -0.49
CA SER A 423 -8.88 -11.84 0.92
C SER A 423 -10.08 -11.77 1.88
N VAL A 424 -11.01 -10.84 1.63
CA VAL A 424 -12.19 -10.63 2.48
C VAL A 424 -13.11 -11.84 2.46
N TRP A 425 -13.36 -12.38 1.26
CA TRP A 425 -14.17 -13.58 1.10
C TRP A 425 -13.53 -14.76 1.83
N SER A 426 -12.23 -15.02 1.65
CA SER A 426 -11.55 -16.15 2.29
C SER A 426 -11.58 -16.02 3.82
N ALA A 427 -11.31 -14.83 4.36
CA ALA A 427 -11.42 -14.57 5.80
C ALA A 427 -12.86 -14.73 6.33
N TRP A 428 -13.87 -14.28 5.58
CA TRP A 428 -15.28 -14.49 5.91
C TRP A 428 -15.64 -15.98 5.96
N ARG A 429 -15.16 -16.74 4.97
CA ARG A 429 -15.40 -18.19 4.89
C ARG A 429 -14.68 -18.97 5.99
N ALA A 430 -13.48 -18.55 6.36
CA ALA A 430 -12.68 -19.20 7.40
C ALA A 430 -13.17 -18.88 8.82
N ALA A 431 -13.56 -17.63 9.11
CA ALA A 431 -13.77 -17.20 10.50
C ALA A 431 -14.93 -16.20 10.70
N GLY A 432 -15.73 -15.93 9.66
CA GLY A 432 -16.93 -15.09 9.73
C GLY A 432 -16.68 -13.58 9.54
N ALA A 433 -17.75 -12.80 9.65
CA ALA A 433 -17.78 -11.40 9.21
C ALA A 433 -16.81 -10.46 9.95
N THR A 434 -16.54 -10.70 11.24
CA THR A 434 -15.63 -9.83 12.00
C THR A 434 -14.18 -10.00 11.53
N VAL A 435 -13.75 -11.22 11.24
CA VAL A 435 -12.41 -11.46 10.70
C VAL A 435 -12.32 -10.99 9.24
N ALA A 436 -13.42 -11.09 8.49
CA ALA A 436 -13.52 -10.50 7.15
C ALA A 436 -13.33 -8.96 7.16
N LEU A 437 -13.86 -8.27 8.17
CA LEU A 437 -13.65 -6.84 8.34
C LEU A 437 -12.18 -6.52 8.62
N ALA A 438 -11.51 -7.30 9.46
CA ALA A 438 -10.07 -7.15 9.70
C ALA A 438 -9.26 -7.33 8.41
N ALA A 439 -9.60 -8.36 7.60
CA ALA A 439 -8.96 -8.57 6.30
C ALA A 439 -9.25 -7.43 5.30
N TRP A 440 -10.43 -6.79 5.39
CA TRP A 440 -10.77 -5.65 4.56
C TRP A 440 -9.98 -4.40 4.91
N VAL A 441 -9.72 -4.14 6.20
CA VAL A 441 -8.87 -3.04 6.68
C VAL A 441 -7.41 -3.30 6.36
N MET A 442 -7.00 -4.56 6.37
CA MET A 442 -5.63 -4.96 6.07
C MET A 442 -5.20 -4.61 4.65
N ALA A 443 -6.07 -4.80 3.65
CA ALA A 443 -5.76 -4.54 2.24
C ALA A 443 -5.28 -3.09 1.96
N PRO A 444 -5.98 -2.01 2.39
CA PRO A 444 -5.50 -0.64 2.17
C PRO A 444 -4.22 -0.35 2.96
N VAL A 445 -3.97 -1.02 4.10
CA VAL A 445 -2.65 -0.94 4.74
C VAL A 445 -1.61 -1.55 3.81
N VAL A 446 -1.79 -2.78 3.32
CA VAL A 446 -0.88 -3.42 2.34
C VAL A 446 -0.64 -2.53 1.11
N ILE A 447 -1.66 -1.82 0.63
CA ILE A 447 -1.54 -0.88 -0.50
C ILE A 447 -0.79 0.41 -0.12
N ALA A 448 -0.92 0.88 1.13
CA ALA A 448 -0.28 2.11 1.59
C ALA A 448 1.20 1.93 1.96
N VAL A 449 1.62 0.73 2.38
CA VAL A 449 2.99 0.50 2.86
C VAL A 449 4.10 0.58 1.80
N PRO A 450 3.91 0.21 0.52
CA PRO A 450 4.92 0.38 -0.52
C PRO A 450 5.44 1.82 -0.74
N ALA A 451 5.07 2.78 0.10
CA ALA A 451 5.14 4.21 -0.07
C ALA A 451 4.43 4.64 -1.35
N LEU A 452 3.20 5.13 -1.14
CA LEU A 452 2.73 6.34 -1.79
C LEU A 452 2.58 6.32 -3.32
N GLY A 453 2.78 5.22 -4.04
CA GLY A 453 2.23 5.04 -5.40
C GLY A 453 2.99 4.16 -6.39
N ALA A 454 4.02 3.43 -5.93
CA ALA A 454 4.52 2.25 -6.65
C ALA A 454 3.45 1.16 -6.87
N PHE A 455 2.37 1.17 -6.09
CA PHE A 455 1.25 0.23 -6.29
C PHE A 455 0.55 0.43 -7.64
N TRP A 456 0.48 1.68 -8.11
CA TRP A 456 -0.10 2.02 -9.41
C TRP A 456 0.89 1.81 -10.54
N GLU A 457 2.18 1.62 -10.24
CA GLU A 457 3.19 1.36 -11.26
C GLU A 457 2.97 0.04 -12.00
N GLY A 458 2.15 -0.87 -11.48
CA GLY A 458 1.93 -2.17 -12.11
C GLY A 458 3.19 -3.02 -12.18
N ASN A 459 4.26 -2.64 -11.48
CA ASN A 459 5.50 -3.39 -11.35
C ASN A 459 5.20 -4.79 -10.76
N ASN A 460 5.87 -5.82 -11.27
CA ASN A 460 5.74 -7.23 -10.87
C ASN A 460 5.80 -7.48 -9.35
N ILE A 461 6.63 -6.74 -8.62
CA ILE A 461 6.73 -6.81 -7.15
C ILE A 461 5.48 -6.22 -6.51
N SER A 462 5.11 -4.99 -6.89
CA SER A 462 4.00 -4.25 -6.27
C SER A 462 2.64 -4.92 -6.47
N ILE A 463 2.35 -5.35 -7.70
CA ILE A 463 1.07 -5.97 -8.08
C ILE A 463 0.87 -7.32 -7.38
N SER A 464 1.95 -8.00 -7.00
CA SER A 464 1.89 -9.29 -6.32
C SER A 464 1.79 -9.20 -4.79
N LEU A 465 2.03 -8.05 -4.16
CA LEU A 465 1.95 -7.91 -2.70
C LEU A 465 0.56 -8.25 -2.14
N LEU A 466 -0.50 -7.72 -2.75
CA LEU A 466 -1.87 -8.05 -2.32
C LEU A 466 -2.27 -9.47 -2.77
N ALA A 467 -1.71 -9.97 -3.86
CA ALA A 467 -1.90 -11.36 -4.28
C ALA A 467 -1.29 -12.35 -3.27
N ILE A 468 -0.15 -12.02 -2.63
CA ILE A 468 0.39 -12.81 -1.51
C ILE A 468 -0.64 -12.87 -0.40
N THR A 469 -1.14 -11.71 0.05
CA THR A 469 -2.16 -11.65 1.13
C THR A 469 -3.41 -12.48 0.79
N ALA A 470 -3.93 -12.35 -0.42
CA ALA A 470 -5.07 -13.12 -0.91
C ALA A 470 -4.77 -14.62 -0.95
N THR A 471 -3.57 -15.01 -1.41
CA THR A 471 -3.11 -16.41 -1.44
C THR A 471 -3.04 -17.01 -0.04
N LEU A 472 -2.47 -16.28 0.94
CA LEU A 472 -2.34 -16.75 2.31
C LEU A 472 -3.71 -16.96 2.98
N LEU A 473 -4.63 -16.01 2.80
CA LEU A 473 -5.99 -16.12 3.35
C LEU A 473 -6.81 -17.20 2.62
N ALA A 474 -6.67 -17.34 1.31
CA ALA A 474 -7.30 -18.40 0.54
C ALA A 474 -6.80 -19.80 0.95
N SER A 475 -5.48 -19.92 1.21
CA SER A 475 -4.87 -21.15 1.71
C SER A 475 -5.39 -21.51 3.10
N TRP A 476 -5.51 -20.51 3.99
CA TRP A 476 -6.13 -20.69 5.30
C TRP A 476 -7.60 -21.12 5.20
N ALA A 477 -8.39 -20.48 4.35
CA ALA A 477 -9.80 -20.83 4.15
C ALA A 477 -9.98 -22.23 3.56
N ALA A 478 -9.14 -22.62 2.61
CA ALA A 478 -9.11 -23.95 2.02
C ALA A 478 -8.79 -25.02 3.07
N ALA A 479 -7.73 -24.81 3.86
CA ALA A 479 -7.34 -25.70 4.96
C ALA A 479 -8.40 -25.77 6.07
N SER A 480 -9.20 -24.71 6.23
CA SER A 480 -10.32 -24.63 7.19
C SER A 480 -11.63 -25.23 6.66
N GLY A 481 -11.60 -25.96 5.54
CA GLY A 481 -12.78 -26.63 5.00
C GLY A 481 -13.64 -25.77 4.07
N THR A 482 -13.05 -24.78 3.39
CA THR A 482 -13.67 -24.10 2.23
C THR A 482 -12.98 -24.51 0.94
N PRO A 483 -13.34 -25.65 0.33
CA PRO A 483 -12.55 -26.25 -0.74
C PRO A 483 -12.31 -25.32 -1.93
N ARG A 484 -13.31 -24.54 -2.33
CA ARG A 484 -13.19 -23.61 -3.49
C ARG A 484 -12.17 -22.50 -3.27
N ALA A 485 -11.78 -22.18 -2.04
CA ALA A 485 -10.70 -21.23 -1.78
C ALA A 485 -9.35 -21.74 -2.31
N TRP A 486 -9.22 -23.05 -2.53
CA TRP A 486 -8.04 -23.65 -3.14
C TRP A 486 -7.78 -23.14 -4.55
N TRP A 487 -8.82 -22.88 -5.35
CA TRP A 487 -8.67 -22.34 -6.70
C TRP A 487 -7.94 -21.00 -6.69
N TRP A 488 -8.32 -20.14 -5.74
CA TRP A 488 -7.69 -18.85 -5.54
C TRP A 488 -6.27 -18.97 -4.98
N ALA A 489 -6.06 -19.87 -4.02
CA ALA A 489 -4.73 -20.13 -3.46
C ALA A 489 -3.75 -20.61 -4.55
N VAL A 490 -4.18 -21.49 -5.44
CA VAL A 490 -3.35 -21.99 -6.56
C VAL A 490 -3.15 -20.92 -7.62
N GLY A 491 -4.22 -20.24 -8.06
CA GLY A 491 -4.14 -19.24 -9.12
C GLY A 491 -3.30 -18.03 -8.72
N LEU A 492 -3.65 -17.40 -7.58
CA LEU A 492 -2.90 -16.25 -7.07
C LEU A 492 -1.53 -16.65 -6.54
N GLY A 493 -1.37 -17.86 -6.01
CA GLY A 493 -0.07 -18.38 -5.61
C GLY A 493 0.87 -18.57 -6.79
N SER A 494 0.37 -19.10 -7.91
CA SER A 494 1.12 -19.21 -9.16
C SER A 494 1.51 -17.83 -9.70
N PHE A 495 0.59 -16.86 -9.64
CA PHE A 495 0.87 -15.47 -9.96
C PHE A 495 2.01 -14.89 -9.11
N CYS A 496 1.96 -15.04 -7.78
CA CYS A 496 3.02 -14.58 -6.88
C CYS A 496 4.36 -15.21 -7.22
N ALA A 497 4.40 -16.53 -7.40
CA ALA A 497 5.63 -17.26 -7.70
C ALA A 497 6.25 -16.85 -9.05
N GLN A 498 5.42 -16.58 -10.05
CA GLN A 498 5.88 -16.14 -11.38
C GLN A 498 6.22 -14.65 -11.43
N SER A 499 5.63 -13.82 -10.57
CA SER A 499 5.89 -12.38 -10.54
C SER A 499 7.27 -12.04 -9.97
N TYR A 500 7.63 -12.68 -8.86
CA TYR A 500 8.86 -12.38 -8.13
C TYR A 500 9.27 -13.57 -7.28
N ILE A 501 10.47 -14.13 -7.52
CA ILE A 501 10.93 -15.39 -6.91
C ILE A 501 10.86 -15.38 -5.37
N PRO A 502 11.25 -14.30 -4.66
CA PRO A 502 11.08 -14.20 -3.21
C PRO A 502 9.63 -14.45 -2.75
N HIS A 503 8.62 -14.09 -3.53
CA HIS A 503 7.22 -14.35 -3.17
C HIS A 503 6.88 -15.84 -3.22
N ALA A 504 7.51 -16.62 -4.10
CA ALA A 504 7.30 -18.06 -4.21
C ALA A 504 7.61 -18.78 -2.88
N LEU A 505 8.72 -18.44 -2.24
CA LEU A 505 9.16 -19.06 -0.99
C LEU A 505 8.18 -18.80 0.18
N ILE A 506 7.46 -17.69 0.14
CA ILE A 506 6.48 -17.31 1.18
C ILE A 506 5.18 -18.10 0.98
N ILE A 507 4.74 -18.28 -0.26
CA ILE A 507 3.40 -18.81 -0.57
C ILE A 507 3.38 -20.33 -0.80
N ILE A 508 4.50 -20.95 -1.18
CA ILE A 508 4.52 -22.38 -1.54
C ILE A 508 4.10 -23.28 -0.38
N GLY A 509 4.62 -23.03 0.83
CA GLY A 509 4.27 -23.78 2.03
C GLY A 509 2.76 -23.74 2.34
N PRO A 510 2.17 -22.55 2.52
CA PRO A 510 0.73 -22.38 2.73
C PRO A 510 -0.14 -23.04 1.64
N VAL A 511 0.22 -22.88 0.36
CA VAL A 511 -0.50 -23.45 -0.76
C VAL A 511 -0.46 -24.98 -0.68
N VAL A 512 0.74 -25.59 -0.63
CA VAL A 512 0.90 -27.05 -0.50
C VAL A 512 0.14 -27.60 0.70
N PHE A 513 0.26 -26.95 1.85
CA PHE A 513 -0.45 -27.35 3.07
C PHE A 513 -1.96 -27.40 2.89
N SER A 514 -2.55 -26.38 2.28
CA SER A 514 -3.99 -26.35 2.05
C SER A 514 -4.47 -27.42 1.04
N GLY A 515 -3.65 -27.74 0.03
CA GLY A 515 -3.89 -28.88 -0.86
C GLY A 515 -3.86 -30.23 -0.12
N LEU A 516 -2.88 -30.43 0.77
CA LEU A 516 -2.79 -31.63 1.61
C LEU A 516 -3.98 -31.75 2.59
N ALA A 517 -4.41 -30.63 3.19
CA ALA A 517 -5.57 -30.60 4.07
C ALA A 517 -6.86 -30.99 3.32
N LEU A 518 -7.03 -30.58 2.06
CA LEU A 518 -8.15 -30.98 1.22
C LEU A 518 -8.06 -32.45 0.79
N ALA A 519 -6.88 -32.94 0.45
CA ALA A 519 -6.68 -34.36 0.14
C ALA A 519 -6.99 -35.25 1.35
N GLY A 520 -6.58 -34.84 2.55
CA GLY A 520 -6.93 -35.49 3.81
C GLY A 520 -8.44 -35.46 4.09
N SER A 521 -9.08 -34.30 3.89
CA SER A 521 -10.54 -34.15 4.03
C SER A 521 -11.30 -35.06 3.07
N ARG A 522 -10.80 -35.22 1.83
CA ARG A 522 -11.38 -36.14 0.85
C ARG A 522 -11.25 -37.61 1.27
N ARG A 523 -10.12 -38.00 1.87
CA ARG A 523 -9.91 -39.36 2.38
C ARG A 523 -10.77 -39.65 3.61
N ALA A 524 -11.05 -38.64 4.42
CA ALA A 524 -11.89 -38.75 5.61
C ALA A 524 -13.39 -38.66 5.32
N ALA A 525 -13.79 -38.19 4.13
CA ALA A 525 -15.19 -38.12 3.74
C ALA A 525 -15.79 -39.52 3.59
N THR A 526 -16.83 -39.81 4.37
CA THR A 526 -17.57 -41.09 4.31
C THR A 526 -18.67 -41.07 3.26
N GLU A 527 -19.17 -39.89 2.91
CA GLU A 527 -20.24 -39.71 1.92
C GLU A 527 -19.66 -39.59 0.50
N PRO A 528 -20.12 -40.41 -0.46
CA PRO A 528 -19.63 -40.39 -1.84
C PRO A 528 -19.77 -39.02 -2.52
N ASP A 529 -20.86 -38.30 -2.27
CA ASP A 529 -21.13 -37.00 -2.87
C ASP A 529 -20.11 -35.94 -2.41
N GLN A 530 -19.81 -35.91 -1.10
CA GLN A 530 -18.79 -35.03 -0.53
C GLN A 530 -17.40 -35.36 -1.11
N GLN A 531 -17.09 -36.65 -1.27
CA GLN A 531 -15.82 -37.09 -1.85
C GLN A 531 -15.68 -36.67 -3.32
N HIS A 532 -16.76 -36.79 -4.10
CA HIS A 532 -16.83 -36.37 -5.50
C HIS A 532 -16.66 -34.86 -5.65
N ASP A 533 -17.31 -34.06 -4.81
CA ASP A 533 -17.18 -32.60 -4.81
C ASP A 533 -15.76 -32.14 -4.46
N LEU A 534 -15.14 -32.73 -3.44
CA LEU A 534 -13.76 -32.45 -3.10
C LEU A 534 -12.80 -32.86 -4.23
N GLN A 535 -13.04 -34.00 -4.88
CA GLN A 535 -12.27 -34.42 -6.04
C GLN A 535 -12.38 -33.42 -7.19
N LYS A 536 -13.59 -32.92 -7.48
CA LYS A 536 -13.82 -31.91 -8.51
C LYS A 536 -13.05 -30.62 -8.21
N VAL A 537 -13.08 -30.16 -6.96
CA VAL A 537 -12.33 -28.97 -6.52
C VAL A 537 -10.83 -29.16 -6.69
N ILE A 538 -10.28 -30.29 -6.27
CA ILE A 538 -8.86 -30.62 -6.42
C ILE A 538 -8.47 -30.66 -7.90
N LYS A 539 -9.27 -31.31 -8.75
CA LYS A 539 -9.05 -31.36 -10.20
C LYS A 539 -9.03 -29.95 -10.83
N VAL A 540 -9.97 -29.08 -10.46
CA VAL A 540 -10.00 -27.70 -10.95
C VAL A 540 -8.78 -26.91 -10.49
N GLY A 541 -8.34 -27.09 -9.22
CA GLY A 541 -7.10 -26.50 -8.73
C GLY A 541 -5.88 -26.92 -9.56
N TRP A 542 -5.76 -28.22 -9.85
CA TRP A 542 -4.69 -28.73 -10.72
C TRP A 542 -4.78 -28.23 -12.15
N LEU A 543 -5.99 -28.08 -12.71
CA LEU A 543 -6.16 -27.48 -14.03
C LEU A 543 -5.69 -26.02 -14.04
N ILE A 544 -6.01 -25.23 -13.01
CA ILE A 544 -5.52 -23.85 -12.86
C ILE A 544 -3.98 -23.83 -12.79
N ALA A 545 -3.38 -24.72 -11.99
CA ALA A 545 -1.92 -24.85 -11.94
C ALA A 545 -1.34 -25.23 -13.31
N ALA A 546 -1.91 -26.23 -13.98
CA ALA A 546 -1.44 -26.68 -15.29
C ALA A 546 -1.49 -25.56 -16.33
N VAL A 547 -2.56 -24.76 -16.35
CA VAL A 547 -2.68 -23.60 -17.24
C VAL A 547 -1.67 -22.52 -16.88
N ALA A 548 -1.57 -22.15 -15.60
CA ALA A 548 -0.66 -21.10 -15.15
C ALA A 548 0.82 -21.45 -15.39
N TRP A 549 1.18 -22.73 -15.24
CA TRP A 549 2.56 -23.20 -15.39
C TRP A 549 2.85 -23.80 -16.77
N PHE A 550 1.91 -23.74 -17.72
CA PHE A 550 2.10 -24.26 -19.06
C PHE A 550 3.28 -23.56 -19.77
N GLN A 551 3.33 -22.22 -19.72
CA GLN A 551 4.39 -21.48 -20.42
C GLN A 551 5.79 -21.71 -19.82
N PRO A 552 5.99 -21.63 -18.48
CA PRO A 552 7.27 -22.00 -17.86
C PRO A 552 7.70 -23.45 -18.15
N ALA A 553 6.75 -24.38 -18.17
CA ALA A 553 7.04 -25.77 -18.50
C ALA A 553 7.44 -25.92 -19.98
N LEU A 554 6.79 -25.18 -20.88
CA LEU A 554 7.14 -25.16 -22.30
C LEU A 554 8.56 -24.60 -22.49
N ASP A 555 8.92 -23.51 -21.83
CA ASP A 555 10.28 -22.97 -21.82
C ASP A 555 11.31 -24.04 -21.37
N ALA A 556 11.05 -24.70 -20.25
CA ALA A 556 11.93 -25.74 -19.73
C ALA A 556 12.12 -26.91 -20.72
N VAL A 557 11.07 -27.26 -21.48
CA VAL A 557 11.13 -28.34 -22.49
C VAL A 557 11.85 -27.88 -23.76
N LEU A 558 11.55 -26.68 -24.27
CA LEU A 558 12.13 -26.17 -25.51
C LEU A 558 13.62 -25.81 -25.38
N HIS A 559 14.05 -25.37 -24.19
CA HIS A 559 15.39 -24.82 -23.97
C HIS A 559 16.27 -25.70 -23.06
N GLN A 560 16.12 -27.03 -23.11
CA GLN A 560 16.96 -28.00 -22.37
C GLN A 560 17.09 -27.71 -20.86
N GLY A 561 15.95 -27.44 -20.21
CA GLY A 561 15.86 -27.00 -18.82
C GLY A 561 15.56 -25.51 -18.67
N GLY A 562 15.81 -24.72 -19.72
CA GLY A 562 15.41 -23.31 -19.85
C GLY A 562 15.75 -22.47 -18.63
N ASN A 563 14.85 -21.55 -18.28
CA ASN A 563 15.00 -20.66 -17.15
C ASN A 563 15.11 -21.38 -15.80
N ILE A 564 14.49 -22.55 -15.65
CA ILE A 564 14.57 -23.32 -14.39
C ILE A 564 16.02 -23.75 -14.13
N ARG A 565 16.74 -24.18 -15.17
CA ARG A 565 18.15 -24.53 -15.04
C ARG A 565 18.99 -23.32 -14.63
N GLU A 566 18.77 -22.16 -15.25
CA GLU A 566 19.46 -20.92 -14.90
C GLU A 566 19.20 -20.49 -13.45
N LEU A 567 17.97 -20.60 -12.97
CA LEU A 567 17.62 -20.32 -11.58
C LEU A 567 18.25 -21.31 -10.60
N ILE A 568 18.32 -22.61 -10.96
CA ILE A 568 19.02 -23.59 -10.14
C ILE A 568 20.51 -23.24 -10.06
N LEU A 569 21.14 -22.92 -11.20
CA LEU A 569 22.55 -22.52 -11.25
C LEU A 569 22.82 -21.29 -10.37
N GLU A 570 21.94 -20.28 -10.44
CA GLU A 570 22.03 -19.07 -9.61
C GLU A 570 21.91 -19.40 -8.11
N VAL A 571 20.99 -20.27 -7.73
CA VAL A 571 20.81 -20.69 -6.33
C VAL A 571 21.96 -21.57 -5.84
N THR A 572 22.59 -22.36 -6.71
CA THR A 572 23.72 -23.24 -6.35
C THR A 572 25.07 -22.53 -6.32
N ASN A 573 25.23 -21.43 -7.05
CA ASN A 573 26.43 -20.59 -7.05
C ASN A 573 26.12 -19.18 -6.52
N PRO A 574 25.55 -19.05 -5.31
CA PRO A 574 25.08 -17.77 -4.84
C PRO A 574 26.28 -16.86 -4.54
N GLN A 575 26.12 -15.58 -4.83
CA GLN A 575 26.88 -14.53 -4.16
C GLN A 575 26.80 -14.72 -2.64
N PRO A 576 27.76 -14.21 -1.84
CA PRO A 576 27.69 -14.26 -0.38
C PRO A 576 26.31 -13.81 0.10
N ASN A 577 25.54 -14.77 0.62
CA ASN A 577 24.18 -14.51 1.08
C ASN A 577 24.20 -14.02 2.52
N VAL A 578 23.10 -13.41 2.99
CA VAL A 578 22.98 -12.98 4.41
C VAL A 578 23.20 -14.17 5.36
N GLY A 579 22.95 -15.39 4.88
CA GLY A 579 23.17 -16.63 5.59
C GLY A 579 22.16 -16.84 6.70
N ILE A 580 22.43 -17.82 7.57
CA ILE A 580 21.53 -18.19 8.68
C ILE A 580 21.23 -17.01 9.61
N SER A 581 22.17 -16.06 9.72
CA SER A 581 21.99 -14.83 10.51
C SER A 581 20.83 -13.96 10.03
N GLY A 582 20.45 -14.06 8.75
CA GLY A 582 19.32 -13.35 8.16
C GLY A 582 17.95 -13.81 8.68
N PHE A 583 17.84 -15.06 9.14
CA PHE A 583 16.59 -15.61 9.63
C PHE A 583 16.07 -14.86 10.87
N PRO A 584 16.79 -14.83 12.03
CA PRO A 584 16.30 -14.13 13.22
C PRO A 584 16.09 -12.64 12.93
N ARG A 585 16.84 -12.09 11.98
CA ARG A 585 16.71 -10.70 11.55
C ARG A 585 15.35 -10.42 10.90
N ALA A 586 14.99 -11.22 9.89
CA ALA A 586 13.71 -11.13 9.21
C ALA A 586 12.54 -11.21 10.19
N ILE A 587 12.63 -12.16 11.13
CA ILE A 587 11.58 -12.40 12.11
C ILE A 587 11.49 -11.22 13.10
N ALA A 588 12.61 -10.71 13.62
CA ALA A 588 12.60 -9.52 14.46
C ALA A 588 11.95 -8.30 13.77
N TRP A 589 12.21 -8.13 12.47
CA TRP A 589 11.57 -7.08 11.67
C TRP A 589 10.05 -7.28 11.56
N VAL A 590 9.60 -8.50 11.24
CA VAL A 590 8.19 -8.87 11.09
C VAL A 590 7.39 -8.58 12.36
N PHE A 591 8.00 -8.78 13.53
CA PHE A 591 7.38 -8.61 14.85
C PHE A 591 7.70 -7.27 15.54
N ALA A 592 8.32 -6.32 14.84
CA ALA A 592 8.66 -5.02 15.44
C ALA A 592 7.43 -4.32 16.05
N VAL A 593 7.62 -3.70 17.23
CA VAL A 593 6.60 -2.91 17.94
C VAL A 593 7.17 -1.51 18.23
N PRO A 594 6.58 -0.42 17.69
CA PRO A 594 5.48 -0.42 16.72
C PRO A 594 5.88 -1.08 15.39
N PRO A 595 4.90 -1.61 14.61
CA PRO A 595 5.20 -2.18 13.30
C PRO A 595 5.89 -1.16 12.38
N ARG A 596 7.04 -1.54 11.82
CA ARG A 596 7.89 -0.68 10.97
C ARG A 596 7.42 -0.57 9.53
N TRP A 597 6.11 -0.62 9.32
CA TRP A 597 5.53 -0.67 7.99
C TRP A 597 5.95 0.54 7.15
N GLY A 598 5.86 1.76 7.69
CA GLY A 598 6.24 2.98 6.97
C GLY A 598 7.75 3.26 6.85
N GLU A 599 8.62 2.46 7.49
CA GLU A 599 10.07 2.71 7.51
C GLU A 599 10.81 2.08 6.34
N ILE A 600 10.24 1.06 5.66
CA ILE A 600 10.93 0.30 4.61
C ILE A 600 11.58 1.17 3.54
N THR A 601 10.94 2.28 3.16
CA THR A 601 11.46 3.15 2.10
C THR A 601 12.69 3.94 2.51
N LYS A 602 12.84 4.25 3.80
CA LYS A 602 14.00 5.00 4.31
C LYS A 602 15.04 4.07 4.92
N SER A 603 14.62 3.09 5.70
CA SER A 603 15.47 2.36 6.64
C SER A 603 16.30 1.25 6.02
N PHE A 604 15.94 0.65 4.88
CA PHE A 604 16.75 -0.46 4.33
C PHE A 604 17.89 0.01 3.43
N ALA A 605 17.71 1.15 2.73
CA ALA A 605 18.82 1.82 2.06
C ALA A 605 19.78 2.48 3.07
N GLN A 606 19.25 2.93 4.22
CA GLN A 606 20.01 3.64 5.26
C GLN A 606 20.45 2.78 6.44
N ALA A 607 19.95 1.53 6.61
CA ALA A 607 20.43 0.60 7.64
C ALA A 607 21.87 0.24 7.29
N GLY A 608 22.77 1.10 7.73
CA GLY A 608 24.18 0.99 7.55
C GLY A 608 24.63 -0.29 8.22
N ASN A 609 25.21 -1.17 7.41
CA ASN A 609 25.80 -2.44 7.83
C ASN A 609 24.82 -3.40 8.57
N ALA A 610 25.17 -4.68 8.55
CA ALA A 610 24.39 -5.72 9.20
C ALA A 610 24.30 -5.57 10.73
N GLU A 611 25.06 -4.65 11.33
CA GLU A 611 25.31 -4.50 12.76
C GLU A 611 24.30 -3.57 13.47
N GLU A 612 23.87 -2.48 12.82
CA GLU A 612 22.78 -1.63 13.32
C GLU A 612 21.45 -2.40 13.41
N PHE A 613 21.28 -3.38 12.52
CA PHE A 613 20.18 -4.33 12.55
C PHE A 613 20.23 -5.26 13.80
N ILE A 614 21.42 -5.60 14.30
CA ILE A 614 21.63 -6.62 15.36
C ILE A 614 21.19 -6.14 16.74
N ARG A 615 21.34 -4.85 17.07
CA ARG A 615 21.13 -4.35 18.45
C ARG A 615 19.67 -4.43 18.94
N GLY A 616 18.68 -4.66 18.08
CA GLY A 616 17.27 -4.89 18.46
C GLY A 616 16.82 -6.36 18.54
N SER A 617 17.67 -7.33 18.17
CA SER A 617 17.21 -8.66 17.72
C SER A 617 17.10 -9.76 18.80
N LEU A 618 17.82 -9.68 19.92
CA LEU A 618 17.77 -10.74 20.95
C LEU A 618 16.46 -10.74 21.75
N VAL A 619 15.97 -9.56 22.13
CA VAL A 619 14.69 -9.42 22.87
C VAL A 619 13.51 -9.80 21.99
N ALA A 620 13.51 -9.37 20.72
CA ALA A 620 12.51 -9.76 19.75
C ALA A 620 12.55 -11.28 19.49
N GLY A 621 13.73 -11.85 19.23
CA GLY A 621 13.90 -13.30 19.02
C GLY A 621 13.38 -14.13 20.19
N LEU A 622 13.65 -13.71 21.43
CA LEU A 622 13.13 -14.37 22.64
C LEU A 622 11.61 -14.24 22.76
N LEU A 623 11.05 -13.04 22.56
CA LEU A 623 9.59 -12.82 22.58
C LEU A 623 8.88 -13.64 21.50
N ILE A 624 9.52 -13.81 20.35
CA ILE A 624 9.00 -14.62 19.25
C ILE A 624 9.08 -16.11 19.60
N ALA A 625 10.19 -16.60 20.14
CA ALA A 625 10.29 -17.98 20.62
C ALA A 625 9.23 -18.29 21.69
N LEU A 626 8.98 -17.34 22.59
CA LEU A 626 7.92 -17.44 23.61
C LEU A 626 6.52 -17.40 22.99
N LEU A 627 6.28 -16.53 22.00
CA LEU A 627 4.99 -16.46 21.29
C LEU A 627 4.73 -17.73 20.48
N LEU A 628 5.72 -18.22 19.72
CA LEU A 628 5.64 -19.46 18.95
C LEU A 628 5.47 -20.67 19.87
N GLY A 629 6.21 -20.72 20.99
CA GLY A 629 6.05 -21.73 22.04
C GLY A 629 4.65 -21.69 22.66
N TYR A 630 4.12 -20.50 22.94
CA TYR A 630 2.76 -20.31 23.44
C TYR A 630 1.70 -20.73 22.41
N LEU A 631 1.82 -20.31 21.16
CA LEU A 631 0.92 -20.68 20.07
C LEU A 631 0.95 -22.19 19.82
N TRP A 632 2.12 -22.82 19.89
CA TRP A 632 2.28 -24.26 19.74
C TRP A 632 1.68 -25.01 20.93
N TRP A 633 2.02 -24.64 22.16
CA TRP A 633 1.48 -25.26 23.37
C TRP A 633 -0.04 -25.20 23.38
N ARG A 634 -0.61 -24.02 23.10
CA ARG A 634 -2.06 -23.83 23.08
C ARG A 634 -2.74 -24.56 21.91
N SER A 635 -2.03 -24.79 20.80
CA SER A 635 -2.58 -25.57 19.66
C SER A 635 -2.81 -27.04 19.97
N ARG A 636 -2.18 -27.59 21.02
CA ARG A 636 -2.43 -28.97 21.47
C ARG A 636 -3.74 -29.13 22.25
N SER A 637 -4.33 -28.04 22.76
CA SER A 637 -5.53 -28.09 23.61
C SER A 637 -6.78 -27.84 22.78
N ALA A 638 -7.57 -28.89 22.45
CA ALA A 638 -8.95 -28.85 21.91
C ALA A 638 -9.37 -27.58 21.12
N MET A 639 -8.53 -27.11 20.19
CA MET A 639 -8.78 -25.85 19.49
C MET A 639 -9.79 -26.02 18.37
N VAL A 640 -10.54 -24.96 18.10
CA VAL A 640 -11.35 -24.84 16.90
C VAL A 640 -10.44 -24.99 15.68
N GLN A 641 -10.80 -25.92 14.79
CA GLN A 641 -10.00 -26.29 13.62
C GLN A 641 -9.45 -25.08 12.87
N ASN A 642 -10.28 -24.06 12.62
CA ASN A 642 -9.91 -22.88 11.83
C ASN A 642 -8.74 -22.09 12.44
N GLU A 643 -8.67 -22.01 13.77
CA GLU A 643 -7.57 -21.33 14.47
C GLU A 643 -6.27 -22.12 14.33
N ARG A 644 -6.33 -23.45 14.43
CA ARG A 644 -5.17 -24.33 14.20
C ARG A 644 -4.61 -24.16 12.79
N GLN A 645 -5.48 -24.10 11.78
CA GLN A 645 -5.08 -23.91 10.39
C GLN A 645 -4.40 -22.54 10.17
N LEU A 646 -4.93 -21.47 10.78
CA LEU A 646 -4.34 -20.13 10.69
C LEU A 646 -2.91 -20.09 11.23
N ARG A 647 -2.69 -20.76 12.36
CA ARG A 647 -1.36 -20.84 13.00
C ARG A 647 -0.38 -21.61 12.15
N ILE A 648 -0.78 -22.74 11.56
CA ILE A 648 0.09 -23.51 10.67
C ILE A 648 0.48 -22.67 9.43
N VAL A 649 -0.49 -22.01 8.80
CA VAL A 649 -0.21 -21.09 7.68
C VAL A 649 0.76 -19.99 8.11
N THR A 650 0.56 -19.39 9.28
CA THR A 650 1.45 -18.35 9.82
C THR A 650 2.87 -18.87 10.06
N LEU A 651 3.03 -20.08 10.61
CA LEU A 651 4.32 -20.72 10.79
C LEU A 651 5.04 -20.97 9.46
N LEU A 652 4.32 -21.46 8.45
CA LEU A 652 4.86 -21.69 7.12
C LEU A 652 5.29 -20.39 6.44
N VAL A 653 4.53 -19.30 6.62
CA VAL A 653 4.88 -17.96 6.16
C VAL A 653 6.16 -17.46 6.84
N LEU A 654 6.29 -17.63 8.15
CA LEU A 654 7.49 -17.23 8.90
C LEU A 654 8.72 -18.05 8.47
N LEU A 655 8.55 -19.35 8.25
CA LEU A 655 9.60 -20.22 7.74
C LEU A 655 10.04 -19.77 6.33
N GLY A 656 9.09 -19.58 5.41
CA GLY A 656 9.35 -19.10 4.06
C GLY A 656 10.04 -17.73 4.06
N THR A 657 9.62 -16.83 4.95
CA THR A 657 10.24 -15.51 5.16
C THR A 657 11.68 -15.61 5.62
N GLY A 658 11.95 -16.41 6.65
CA GLY A 658 13.30 -16.55 7.17
C GLY A 658 14.23 -17.24 6.18
N LEU A 659 13.77 -18.28 5.48
CA LEU A 659 14.51 -18.93 4.40
C LEU A 659 14.83 -17.95 3.27
N ASN A 660 13.85 -17.13 2.87
CA ASN A 660 14.04 -16.14 1.83
C ASN A 660 15.13 -15.13 2.20
N VAL A 661 15.10 -14.54 3.41
CA VAL A 661 16.16 -13.61 3.85
C VAL A 661 17.52 -14.27 3.92
N THR A 662 17.61 -15.56 4.29
CA THR A 662 18.90 -16.27 4.33
C THR A 662 19.56 -16.41 2.96
N GLN A 663 18.76 -16.40 1.89
CA GLN A 663 19.21 -16.55 0.51
C GLN A 663 19.40 -15.21 -0.20
N LEU A 664 19.03 -14.08 0.43
CA LEU A 664 19.27 -12.78 -0.18
C LEU A 664 20.77 -12.48 -0.25
N PRO A 665 21.25 -11.85 -1.33
CA PRO A 665 22.64 -11.40 -1.42
C PRO A 665 22.92 -10.31 -0.39
N GLN A 666 24.09 -10.36 0.27
CA GLN A 666 24.47 -9.35 1.28
C GLN A 666 24.60 -7.95 0.68
N ASP A 667 25.11 -7.86 -0.56
CA ASP A 667 25.48 -6.60 -1.18
C ASP A 667 24.31 -5.88 -1.88
N PHE A 668 23.12 -6.48 -1.90
CA PHE A 668 22.03 -6.07 -2.80
C PHE A 668 20.64 -6.10 -2.13
N LEU A 669 20.51 -5.51 -0.95
CA LEU A 669 19.21 -5.36 -0.28
C LEU A 669 18.62 -3.98 -0.56
N ARG A 670 17.83 -3.87 -1.64
CA ARG A 670 17.05 -2.65 -1.88
C ARG A 670 15.74 -2.69 -1.10
N SER A 671 15.27 -1.52 -0.64
CA SER A 671 14.02 -1.37 0.10
C SER A 671 12.82 -2.03 -0.60
N PHE A 672 12.68 -1.83 -1.91
CA PHE A 672 11.58 -2.41 -2.70
C PHE A 672 11.64 -3.94 -2.78
N GLN A 673 12.83 -4.55 -2.82
CA GLN A 673 13.00 -6.01 -2.87
C GLN A 673 12.54 -6.70 -1.58
N LEU A 674 12.40 -5.93 -0.50
CA LEU A 674 11.98 -6.36 0.83
C LEU A 674 10.54 -5.96 1.15
N GLY A 675 9.80 -5.34 0.22
CA GLY A 675 8.41 -4.93 0.43
C GLY A 675 7.50 -6.08 0.88
N TRP A 676 7.83 -7.33 0.53
CA TRP A 676 7.11 -8.51 0.98
C TRP A 676 7.22 -8.78 2.49
N LEU A 677 8.28 -8.31 3.18
CA LEU A 677 8.39 -8.45 4.63
C LEU A 677 7.26 -7.72 5.35
N VAL A 678 6.83 -6.59 4.81
CA VAL A 678 5.65 -5.86 5.30
C VAL A 678 4.42 -6.73 5.21
N VAL A 679 4.18 -7.33 4.04
CA VAL A 679 2.98 -8.15 3.82
C VAL A 679 2.96 -9.31 4.81
N VAL A 680 4.12 -9.92 5.06
CA VAL A 680 4.30 -10.95 6.07
C VAL A 680 4.00 -10.39 7.47
N SER A 681 4.56 -9.24 7.85
CA SER A 681 4.29 -8.58 9.13
C SER A 681 2.81 -8.32 9.34
N ILE A 682 2.17 -7.68 8.36
CA ILE A 682 0.73 -7.39 8.37
C ILE A 682 -0.08 -8.68 8.53
N PHE A 683 0.25 -9.73 7.78
CA PHE A 683 -0.43 -11.03 7.89
C PHE A 683 -0.23 -11.68 9.26
N VAL A 684 0.98 -11.65 9.81
CA VAL A 684 1.28 -12.19 11.15
C VAL A 684 0.49 -11.45 12.22
N TRP A 685 0.48 -10.11 12.18
CA TRP A 685 -0.33 -9.29 13.09
C TRP A 685 -1.82 -9.59 12.93
N PHE A 686 -2.32 -9.70 11.70
CA PHE A 686 -3.69 -10.15 11.42
C PHE A 686 -3.97 -11.51 12.07
N SER A 687 -3.08 -12.49 11.92
CA SER A 687 -3.23 -13.83 12.49
C SER A 687 -3.28 -13.82 14.01
N ILE A 688 -2.46 -12.98 14.65
CA ILE A 688 -2.47 -12.78 16.12
C ILE A 688 -3.82 -12.19 16.54
N PHE A 689 -4.25 -11.10 15.92
CA PHE A 689 -5.53 -10.45 16.25
C PHE A 689 -6.73 -11.36 16.01
N ALA A 690 -6.75 -12.08 14.89
CA ALA A 690 -7.80 -13.05 14.58
C ALA A 690 -7.83 -14.18 15.61
N SER A 691 -6.67 -14.72 16.01
CA SER A 691 -6.58 -15.77 17.04
C SER A 691 -7.05 -15.26 18.41
N LEU A 692 -6.61 -14.08 18.83
CA LEU A 692 -7.06 -13.45 20.07
C LEU A 692 -8.57 -13.20 20.07
N PHE A 693 -9.11 -12.72 18.95
CA PHE A 693 -10.54 -12.50 18.80
C PHE A 693 -11.32 -13.81 18.88
N LEU A 694 -10.89 -14.86 18.17
CA LEU A 694 -11.54 -16.18 18.19
C LEU A 694 -11.52 -16.79 19.61
N ALA A 695 -10.37 -16.71 20.29
CA ALA A 695 -10.22 -17.23 21.65
C ALA A 695 -11.04 -16.46 22.70
N THR A 696 -11.28 -15.17 22.49
CA THR A 696 -12.02 -14.32 23.44
C THR A 696 -13.51 -14.23 23.12
N ARG A 697 -13.93 -14.51 21.88
CA ARG A 697 -15.31 -14.37 21.40
C ARG A 697 -16.32 -15.09 22.28
N GLU A 698 -16.06 -16.33 22.67
CA GLU A 698 -17.00 -17.11 23.49
C GLU A 698 -17.18 -16.49 24.89
N ARG A 699 -16.07 -16.06 25.49
CA ARG A 699 -16.08 -15.36 26.79
C ARG A 699 -16.75 -13.99 26.69
N LEU A 700 -16.49 -13.23 25.64
CA LEU A 700 -17.09 -11.92 25.38
C LEU A 700 -18.59 -12.03 25.13
N VAL A 701 -19.05 -13.02 24.37
CA VAL A 701 -20.48 -13.23 24.10
C VAL A 701 -21.22 -13.66 25.37
N ALA A 702 -20.57 -14.41 26.27
CA ALA A 702 -21.15 -14.76 27.56
C ALA A 702 -21.25 -13.54 28.51
N LEU A 703 -20.29 -12.62 28.44
CA LEU A 703 -20.20 -11.48 29.37
C LEU A 703 -20.94 -10.21 28.89
N ILE A 704 -21.07 -10.02 27.57
CA ILE A 704 -21.54 -8.78 26.98
C ILE A 704 -22.87 -9.01 26.26
N SER A 705 -23.89 -8.24 26.62
CA SER A 705 -25.20 -8.35 25.96
C SER A 705 -25.07 -8.13 24.46
N LEU A 706 -25.82 -8.90 23.67
CA LEU A 706 -25.77 -8.92 22.19
C LEU A 706 -25.82 -7.53 21.54
N ARG A 707 -26.47 -6.55 22.20
CA ARG A 707 -26.59 -5.16 21.73
C ARG A 707 -25.26 -4.40 21.74
N TRP A 708 -24.42 -4.60 22.76
CA TRP A 708 -23.10 -3.96 22.85
C TRP A 708 -22.15 -4.52 21.80
N VAL A 709 -22.17 -5.83 21.57
CA VAL A 709 -21.37 -6.46 20.52
C VAL A 709 -21.73 -5.89 19.14
N GLN A 710 -23.01 -5.65 18.87
CA GLN A 710 -23.44 -5.02 17.62
C GLN A 710 -23.02 -3.55 17.50
N ALA A 711 -23.12 -2.77 18.59
CA ALA A 711 -22.67 -1.37 18.61
C ALA A 711 -21.16 -1.25 18.41
N LEU A 712 -20.38 -2.11 19.08
CA LEU A 712 -18.92 -2.14 18.96
C LEU A 712 -18.49 -2.55 17.55
N ARG A 713 -19.17 -3.53 16.93
CA ARG A 713 -18.97 -3.88 15.52
C ARG A 713 -19.24 -2.73 14.57
N ALA A 714 -20.33 -1.98 14.78
CA ALA A 714 -20.65 -0.81 13.96
C ALA A 714 -19.65 0.33 14.16
N GLY A 715 -19.19 0.55 15.40
CA GLY A 715 -18.15 1.53 15.73
C GLY A 715 -16.81 1.18 15.08
N VAL A 716 -16.35 -0.06 15.24
CA VAL A 716 -15.14 -0.55 14.56
C VAL A 716 -15.28 -0.42 13.05
N PHE A 717 -16.41 -0.85 12.46
CA PHE A 717 -16.64 -0.72 11.02
C PHE A 717 -16.57 0.74 10.55
N SER A 718 -17.16 1.67 11.30
CA SER A 718 -17.15 3.09 10.95
C SER A 718 -15.76 3.69 11.06
N VAL A 719 -15.03 3.42 12.15
CA VAL A 719 -13.65 3.89 12.35
C VAL A 719 -12.72 3.28 11.32
N SER A 720 -12.87 1.99 11.03
CA SER A 720 -12.15 1.29 9.99
C SER A 720 -12.42 1.88 8.62
N ALA A 721 -13.70 2.10 8.25
CA ALA A 721 -14.04 2.74 6.99
C ALA A 721 -13.45 4.14 6.88
N LEU A 722 -13.52 4.94 7.94
CA LEU A 722 -12.88 6.25 8.00
C LEU A 722 -11.37 6.17 7.87
N ALA A 723 -10.72 5.19 8.50
CA ALA A 723 -9.28 4.98 8.38
C ALA A 723 -8.90 4.56 6.95
N VAL A 724 -9.69 3.70 6.29
CA VAL A 724 -9.46 3.31 4.88
C VAL A 724 -9.60 4.52 3.95
N ILE A 725 -10.66 5.32 4.13
CA ILE A 725 -10.84 6.55 3.34
C ILE A 725 -9.69 7.53 3.67
N ALA A 726 -9.28 7.64 4.94
CA ALA A 726 -8.22 8.56 5.36
C ALA A 726 -6.87 8.18 4.77
N LEU A 727 -6.53 6.89 4.78
CA LEU A 727 -5.32 6.36 4.13
C LEU A 727 -5.37 6.55 2.61
N GLY A 728 -6.54 6.41 1.99
CA GLY A 728 -6.70 6.63 0.54
C GLY A 728 -6.64 8.09 0.13
N MET A 729 -7.03 9.00 1.02
CA MET A 729 -7.02 10.45 0.79
C MET A 729 -5.76 11.15 1.30
N SER A 730 -4.99 10.53 2.22
CA SER A 730 -3.65 10.97 2.62
C SER A 730 -2.60 10.65 1.55
N GLY A 731 -3.05 10.50 0.31
CA GLY A 731 -2.19 10.33 -0.82
C GLY A 731 -1.20 11.50 -0.91
N PRO A 732 -0.01 11.23 -1.45
CA PRO A 732 1.01 12.23 -1.71
C PRO A 732 0.46 13.28 -2.69
N GLU A 733 0.89 14.53 -2.50
CA GLU A 733 0.35 15.64 -3.30
C GLU A 733 0.92 15.64 -4.72
N ARG A 734 2.13 15.11 -4.91
CA ARG A 734 2.81 14.99 -6.21
C ARG A 734 3.31 13.58 -6.45
N ILE A 735 3.40 13.18 -7.73
CA ILE A 735 4.04 11.91 -8.11
C ILE A 735 5.54 11.89 -7.75
N GLU A 736 6.15 13.06 -7.63
CA GLU A 736 7.54 13.26 -7.17
C GLU A 736 7.74 12.93 -5.69
N ASP A 737 6.66 12.92 -4.89
CA ASP A 737 6.70 12.51 -3.48
C ASP A 737 6.58 10.98 -3.34
N VAL A 738 6.44 10.28 -4.48
CA VAL A 738 6.05 8.87 -4.61
C VAL A 738 7.11 8.07 -5.31
N LYS A 739 7.40 8.51 -6.52
CA LYS A 739 8.58 8.16 -7.26
C LYS A 739 9.66 9.01 -6.64
N ASP A 740 10.69 8.37 -6.09
CA ASP A 740 11.88 9.05 -5.58
C ASP A 740 12.30 10.14 -6.59
N ARG A 741 12.77 11.32 -6.15
CA ARG A 741 13.09 12.44 -7.05
C ARG A 741 14.06 12.04 -8.16
N ALA A 742 14.83 10.98 -7.95
CA ALA A 742 15.66 10.31 -8.95
C ALA A 742 14.88 9.75 -10.17
N PHE A 743 13.57 9.55 -10.07
CA PHE A 743 12.67 9.07 -11.13
C PHE A 743 11.83 10.18 -11.78
N THR A 744 12.21 11.45 -11.61
CA THR A 744 11.61 12.60 -12.32
C THR A 744 11.79 12.56 -13.84
N ILE A 745 12.52 11.56 -14.36
CA ILE A 745 12.64 11.24 -15.79
C ILE A 745 11.27 11.18 -16.48
N ASP A 746 10.18 10.92 -15.75
CA ASP A 746 8.84 10.83 -16.33
C ASP A 746 8.46 11.97 -17.27
N ALA A 747 8.62 13.22 -16.82
CA ALA A 747 8.24 14.37 -17.63
C ALA A 747 9.18 14.59 -18.82
N LEU A 748 10.34 13.90 -18.85
CA LEU A 748 11.28 13.90 -19.97
C LEU A 748 10.93 12.85 -21.02
N ILE A 749 10.32 11.71 -20.63
CA ILE A 749 10.09 10.57 -21.54
C ILE A 749 9.13 10.90 -22.67
N ASP A 750 7.94 11.44 -22.38
CA ASP A 750 6.93 11.69 -23.42
C ASP A 750 7.48 12.62 -24.52
N PRO A 751 8.09 13.78 -24.19
CA PRO A 751 8.72 14.63 -25.21
C PRO A 751 9.88 13.95 -25.95
N LEU A 752 10.69 13.12 -25.27
CA LEU A 752 11.77 12.38 -25.92
C LEU A 752 11.24 11.34 -26.90
N VAL A 753 10.20 10.59 -26.53
CA VAL A 753 9.53 9.60 -27.41
C VAL A 753 8.96 10.30 -28.63
N GLU A 754 8.22 11.39 -28.44
CA GLU A 754 7.59 12.15 -29.52
C GLU A 754 8.64 12.73 -30.49
N GLN A 755 9.67 13.41 -29.96
CA GLN A 755 10.75 13.97 -30.78
C GLN A 755 11.51 12.86 -31.53
N THR A 756 11.85 11.76 -30.86
CA THR A 756 12.60 10.65 -31.48
C THR A 756 11.78 10.00 -32.60
N LEU A 757 10.50 9.70 -32.37
CA LEU A 757 9.63 9.09 -33.40
C LEU A 757 9.30 10.04 -34.54
N SER A 758 9.36 11.36 -34.33
CA SER A 758 9.17 12.35 -35.39
C SER A 758 10.37 12.46 -36.35
N GLU A 759 11.58 12.14 -35.85
CA GLU A 759 12.84 12.29 -36.57
C GLU A 759 13.39 10.97 -37.14
N PHE A 760 12.91 9.82 -36.66
CA PHE A 760 13.41 8.50 -37.02
C PHE A 760 12.34 7.66 -37.73
N ASP A 761 12.70 7.03 -38.86
CA ASP A 761 11.80 6.12 -39.57
C ASP A 761 11.66 4.79 -38.81
N SER A 762 10.49 4.58 -38.20
CA SER A 762 10.17 3.38 -37.42
C SER A 762 10.25 2.04 -38.18
N SER A 763 10.31 2.07 -39.52
CA SER A 763 10.37 0.87 -40.35
C SER A 763 11.74 0.19 -40.34
N GLU A 764 12.82 0.94 -40.10
CA GLU A 764 14.17 0.40 -40.01
C GLU A 764 14.43 -0.19 -38.63
N ALA A 765 15.11 -1.34 -38.61
CA ALA A 765 15.56 -1.92 -37.35
C ALA A 765 16.71 -1.09 -36.80
N VAL A 766 16.68 -0.79 -35.50
CA VAL A 766 17.67 0.09 -34.85
C VAL A 766 18.21 -0.53 -33.59
N LEU A 767 19.53 -0.51 -33.40
CA LEU A 767 20.14 -0.96 -32.15
C LEU A 767 19.96 0.11 -31.08
N VAL A 768 19.60 -0.29 -29.86
CA VAL A 768 19.59 0.58 -28.69
C VAL A 768 20.60 0.02 -27.69
N PRO A 769 21.87 0.47 -27.74
CA PRO A 769 22.89 0.00 -26.82
C PRO A 769 22.55 0.42 -25.40
N GLN A 770 22.87 -0.42 -24.42
CA GLN A 770 22.74 -0.02 -23.03
C GLN A 770 24.01 0.71 -22.58
N ALA A 771 23.92 2.04 -22.53
CA ALA A 771 25.03 2.90 -22.16
C ALA A 771 24.79 3.64 -20.84
N GLY A 772 25.86 3.86 -20.08
CA GLY A 772 25.87 4.73 -18.90
C GLY A 772 25.58 4.05 -17.56
N GLY A 773 25.31 4.88 -16.56
CA GLY A 773 24.99 4.47 -15.19
C GLY A 773 23.56 3.95 -15.03
N ARG A 774 23.17 3.64 -13.80
CA ARG A 774 21.86 3.03 -13.49
C ARG A 774 20.69 3.97 -13.77
N LEU A 775 20.85 5.28 -13.54
CA LEU A 775 19.82 6.24 -13.92
C LEU A 775 19.56 6.25 -15.44
N ASN A 776 20.63 6.17 -16.24
CA ASN A 776 20.52 6.04 -17.69
C ASN A 776 19.90 4.70 -18.08
N GLU A 777 20.19 3.61 -17.36
CA GLU A 777 19.55 2.31 -17.59
C GLU A 777 18.03 2.40 -17.39
N ILE A 778 17.57 3.03 -16.31
CA ILE A 778 16.13 3.22 -16.03
C ILE A 778 15.48 4.12 -17.10
N ALA A 779 16.15 5.21 -17.49
CA ALA A 779 15.68 6.09 -18.57
C ALA A 779 15.63 5.34 -19.90
N THR A 780 16.68 4.57 -20.22
CA THR A 780 16.80 3.75 -21.42
C THR A 780 15.68 2.73 -21.47
N ASP A 781 15.46 1.98 -20.38
CA ASP A 781 14.42 0.96 -20.35
C ASP A 781 13.02 1.57 -20.51
N THR A 782 12.80 2.73 -19.89
CA THR A 782 11.53 3.45 -20.00
C THR A 782 11.30 3.97 -21.43
N LEU A 783 12.28 4.68 -21.98
CA LEU A 783 12.22 5.28 -23.32
C LEU A 783 12.09 4.19 -24.37
N LEU A 784 12.96 3.17 -24.33
CA LEU A 784 12.94 2.03 -25.25
C LEU A 784 11.61 1.29 -25.23
N SER A 785 11.05 1.02 -24.04
CA SER A 785 9.75 0.37 -23.92
C SER A 785 8.63 1.18 -24.58
N ASN A 786 8.63 2.51 -24.40
CA ASN A 786 7.66 3.40 -25.04
C ASN A 786 7.89 3.52 -26.55
N LEU A 787 9.13 3.56 -27.02
CA LEU A 787 9.45 3.56 -28.46
C LEU A 787 8.99 2.27 -29.14
N ILE A 788 9.22 1.10 -28.53
CA ILE A 788 8.75 -0.19 -29.05
C ILE A 788 7.22 -0.22 -29.13
N VAL A 789 6.54 0.27 -28.10
CA VAL A 789 5.08 0.42 -28.08
C VAL A 789 4.60 1.38 -29.17
N GLY A 790 5.37 2.45 -29.43
CA GLY A 790 5.16 3.40 -30.51
C GLY A 790 5.44 2.84 -31.91
N GLY A 791 5.88 1.58 -32.04
CA GLY A 791 6.10 0.90 -33.31
C GLY A 791 7.56 0.80 -33.73
N LEU A 792 8.52 1.28 -32.93
CA LEU A 792 9.94 1.21 -33.25
C LEU A 792 10.41 -0.26 -33.30
N ASN A 793 11.07 -0.63 -34.40
CA ASN A 793 11.73 -1.93 -34.56
C ASN A 793 13.08 -1.97 -33.83
N ALA A 794 13.06 -1.78 -32.51
CA ALA A 794 14.27 -1.73 -31.72
C ALA A 794 14.85 -3.12 -31.45
N ARG A 795 16.19 -3.20 -31.58
CA ARG A 795 17.06 -4.30 -31.20
C ARG A 795 17.90 -3.89 -30.00
N VAL A 796 18.29 -4.87 -29.19
CA VAL A 796 19.12 -4.66 -27.99
C VAL A 796 20.30 -5.61 -28.02
N GLU A 797 21.37 -5.21 -27.33
CA GLU A 797 22.53 -6.07 -27.12
C GLU A 797 22.15 -7.37 -26.38
N THR A 798 22.91 -8.43 -26.63
CA THR A 798 22.78 -9.69 -25.88
C THR A 798 23.40 -9.52 -24.49
N SER A 799 22.64 -8.92 -23.59
CA SER A 799 22.99 -8.71 -22.18
C SER A 799 21.88 -9.23 -21.26
N PRO A 800 22.16 -9.44 -19.96
CA PRO A 800 21.13 -9.87 -19.01
C PRO A 800 19.89 -8.98 -19.04
N SER A 801 20.06 -7.67 -19.17
CA SER A 801 18.97 -6.70 -19.31
C SER A 801 18.31 -6.73 -20.69
N GLY A 802 19.06 -7.00 -21.77
CA GLY A 802 18.53 -7.24 -23.12
C GLY A 802 17.50 -8.37 -23.19
N MET A 803 17.65 -9.41 -22.36
CA MET A 803 16.68 -10.51 -22.29
C MET A 803 15.27 -10.05 -21.87
N ASN A 804 15.14 -8.91 -21.17
CA ASN A 804 13.83 -8.36 -20.82
C ASN A 804 12.98 -8.00 -22.04
N TYR A 805 13.59 -7.79 -23.20
CA TYR A 805 12.92 -7.40 -24.46
C TYR A 805 12.54 -8.61 -25.33
N GLY A 806 12.94 -9.82 -24.94
CA GLY A 806 12.70 -11.06 -25.66
C GLY A 806 13.80 -11.39 -26.68
N GLU A 807 14.01 -12.69 -26.89
CA GLU A 807 15.13 -13.23 -27.66
C GLU A 807 15.22 -12.71 -29.10
N ARG A 808 14.07 -12.44 -29.73
CA ARG A 808 14.02 -11.93 -31.11
C ARG A 808 14.57 -10.52 -31.25
N ARG A 809 14.60 -9.74 -30.17
CA ARG A 809 15.13 -8.37 -30.17
C ARG A 809 16.61 -8.34 -29.81
N MET A 810 17.15 -9.42 -29.25
CA MET A 810 18.56 -9.51 -28.95
C MET A 810 19.36 -9.74 -30.24
N VAL A 811 20.46 -9.00 -30.39
CA VAL A 811 21.42 -9.19 -31.48
C VAL A 811 22.80 -9.43 -30.91
N THR A 812 23.56 -10.32 -31.55
CA THR A 812 24.96 -10.58 -31.25
C THR A 812 25.89 -9.80 -32.16
N GLN A 813 25.41 -9.47 -33.38
CA GLN A 813 26.13 -8.64 -34.34
C GLN A 813 25.20 -7.57 -34.89
N TRP A 814 25.74 -6.37 -35.10
CA TRP A 814 24.98 -5.26 -35.65
C TRP A 814 25.82 -4.38 -36.58
N SER A 815 25.22 -4.00 -37.70
CA SER A 815 25.66 -2.93 -38.59
C SER A 815 24.42 -2.17 -39.02
N GLY A 816 24.46 -0.84 -38.96
CA GLY A 816 23.29 -0.01 -39.22
C GLY A 816 23.08 1.07 -38.14
N PRO A 817 21.87 1.66 -38.08
CA PRO A 817 21.59 2.73 -37.15
C PRO A 817 21.59 2.24 -35.70
N ALA A 818 22.09 3.09 -34.80
CA ALA A 818 22.04 2.88 -33.36
C ALA A 818 21.56 4.15 -32.65
N LEU A 819 20.59 3.99 -31.73
CA LEU A 819 20.06 5.05 -30.88
C LEU A 819 20.72 4.99 -29.50
N TRP A 820 21.56 5.97 -29.21
CA TRP A 820 22.20 6.14 -27.92
C TRP A 820 21.37 7.04 -27.03
N ILE A 821 20.97 6.50 -25.89
CA ILE A 821 20.28 7.26 -24.84
C ILE A 821 21.33 7.63 -23.81
N THR A 822 21.64 8.92 -23.71
CA THR A 822 22.74 9.39 -22.86
C THR A 822 22.30 10.54 -21.97
N SER A 823 22.98 10.70 -20.83
CA SER A 823 22.85 11.92 -20.05
C SER A 823 23.61 13.04 -20.73
N ALA A 824 22.98 14.20 -20.89
CA ALA A 824 23.62 15.38 -21.45
C ALA A 824 24.80 15.89 -20.60
N LEU A 825 24.87 15.44 -19.34
CA LEU A 825 25.92 15.78 -18.38
C LEU A 825 27.29 15.19 -18.77
N SER A 826 27.28 14.13 -19.58
CA SER A 826 28.48 13.47 -20.08
C SER A 826 29.19 14.36 -21.12
N PRO A 827 30.48 14.69 -20.92
CA PRO A 827 31.20 15.62 -21.80
C PRO A 827 31.48 15.06 -23.20
N ILE A 828 31.67 13.74 -23.32
CA ILE A 828 31.94 13.08 -24.61
C ILE A 828 30.63 12.59 -25.19
N LYS A 829 30.19 13.15 -26.30
CA LYS A 829 28.92 12.79 -26.96
C LYS A 829 29.12 11.63 -27.96
N PRO A 830 28.08 10.83 -28.26
CA PRO A 830 28.14 9.88 -29.38
C PRO A 830 28.40 10.62 -30.71
N ASP A 831 29.15 9.99 -31.61
CA ASP A 831 29.45 10.54 -32.94
C ASP A 831 28.25 10.37 -33.88
N GLY A 832 27.26 11.27 -33.78
CA GLY A 832 26.01 11.16 -34.54
C GLY A 832 25.11 12.39 -34.54
N LYS A 833 23.89 12.23 -35.07
CA LYS A 833 22.84 13.26 -35.08
C LYS A 833 22.11 13.24 -33.73
N LEU A 834 22.08 14.38 -33.04
CA LEU A 834 21.17 14.56 -31.90
C LEU A 834 19.72 14.61 -32.42
N LEU A 835 18.89 13.66 -32.00
CA LEU A 835 17.47 13.61 -32.38
C LEU A 835 16.58 14.36 -31.39
N ALA A 836 16.84 14.18 -30.10
CA ALA A 836 16.02 14.73 -29.03
C ALA A 836 16.90 15.12 -27.84
N SER A 837 16.58 16.23 -27.19
CA SER A 837 17.21 16.67 -25.94
C SER A 837 16.16 17.33 -25.06
N VAL A 838 15.96 16.78 -23.88
CA VAL A 838 14.91 17.23 -22.96
C VAL A 838 15.48 17.34 -21.56
N SER A 839 15.23 18.48 -20.91
CA SER A 839 15.60 18.78 -19.53
C SER A 839 14.39 19.22 -18.73
N GLU A 840 14.41 18.97 -17.42
CA GLU A 840 13.44 19.55 -16.51
C GLU A 840 13.53 21.10 -16.53
N PRO A 841 12.41 21.84 -16.51
CA PRO A 841 12.43 23.32 -16.52
C PRO A 841 13.23 23.94 -15.37
N ASN A 842 13.36 23.23 -14.25
CA ASN A 842 14.06 23.68 -13.05
C ASN A 842 15.50 23.15 -12.95
N TRP A 843 15.96 22.38 -13.94
CA TRP A 843 17.34 21.89 -13.94
C TRP A 843 18.34 23.04 -14.06
N ASN A 844 19.47 22.92 -13.37
CA ASN A 844 20.46 24.00 -13.27
C ASN A 844 21.89 23.43 -13.30
N GLN A 845 22.58 23.61 -14.42
CA GLN A 845 23.98 23.20 -14.62
C GLN A 845 24.91 23.74 -13.52
N LYS A 846 24.76 25.02 -13.12
CA LYS A 846 25.62 25.62 -12.10
C LYS A 846 25.47 24.92 -10.75
N ARG A 847 24.24 24.52 -10.39
CA ARG A 847 23.98 23.77 -9.15
C ARG A 847 24.59 22.37 -9.24
N PHE A 848 24.44 21.71 -10.38
CA PHE A 848 25.08 20.42 -10.65
C PHE A 848 26.60 20.50 -10.49
N ASP A 849 27.24 21.49 -11.12
CA ASP A 849 28.70 21.67 -11.05
C ASP A 849 29.16 21.94 -9.62
N GLN A 850 28.43 22.78 -8.86
CA GLN A 850 28.74 23.05 -7.46
C GLN A 850 28.69 21.79 -6.60
N LEU A 851 27.65 20.98 -6.76
CA LEU A 851 27.47 19.74 -6.02
C LEU A 851 28.51 18.69 -6.44
N ALA A 852 28.82 18.61 -7.74
CA ALA A 852 29.88 17.76 -8.26
C ALA A 852 31.25 18.11 -7.67
N GLN A 853 31.57 19.40 -7.57
CA GLN A 853 32.81 19.84 -6.92
C GLN A 853 32.81 19.52 -5.41
N GLN A 854 31.69 19.72 -4.72
CA GLN A 854 31.55 19.37 -3.31
C GLN A 854 31.82 17.87 -3.06
N VAL A 855 31.19 17.00 -3.87
CA VAL A 855 31.40 15.55 -3.81
C VAL A 855 32.86 15.20 -4.14
N ALA A 856 33.45 15.81 -5.17
CA ALA A 856 34.85 15.59 -5.53
C ALA A 856 35.81 16.00 -4.40
N THR A 857 35.53 17.11 -3.70
CA THR A 857 36.31 17.52 -2.52
C THR A 857 36.22 16.47 -1.42
N THR A 858 35.03 15.92 -1.15
CA THR A 858 34.85 14.84 -0.16
C THR A 858 35.62 13.58 -0.53
N VAL A 859 35.59 13.15 -1.80
CA VAL A 859 36.35 11.98 -2.28
C VAL A 859 37.85 12.23 -2.20
N ARG A 860 38.33 13.42 -2.60
CA ARG A 860 39.76 13.79 -2.51
C ARG A 860 40.28 13.84 -1.08
N ALA A 861 39.43 14.20 -0.12
CA ALA A 861 39.76 14.19 1.30
C ALA A 861 39.79 12.77 1.90
N ALA A 862 39.26 11.77 1.20
CA ALA A 862 39.18 10.38 1.64
C ALA A 862 40.11 9.48 0.81
N PRO A 863 41.37 9.28 1.22
CA PRO A 863 42.32 8.42 0.48
C PRO A 863 41.86 6.95 0.38
N GLU A 864 40.90 6.54 1.22
CA GLU A 864 40.28 5.21 1.18
C GLU A 864 38.97 5.15 0.37
N ALA A 865 38.79 6.03 -0.62
CA ALA A 865 37.63 5.96 -1.49
C ALA A 865 37.55 4.58 -2.17
N LYS A 866 36.42 3.90 -2.01
CA LYS A 866 36.19 2.53 -2.51
C LYS A 866 34.83 2.45 -3.18
N LEU A 867 34.79 1.83 -4.36
CA LEU A 867 33.54 1.43 -4.99
C LEU A 867 33.02 0.15 -4.36
N TYR A 868 31.72 -0.10 -4.47
CA TYR A 868 31.17 -1.41 -4.16
C TYR A 868 31.58 -2.43 -5.24
N PRO A 869 31.81 -3.71 -4.88
CA PRO A 869 32.23 -4.75 -5.83
C PRO A 869 31.29 -4.92 -7.03
N TRP A 870 30.00 -4.64 -6.86
CA TRP A 870 29.04 -4.75 -7.97
C TRP A 870 29.32 -3.75 -9.11
N VAL A 871 29.99 -2.64 -8.81
CA VAL A 871 30.31 -1.58 -9.77
C VAL A 871 31.33 -2.06 -10.81
N ASP A 872 32.21 -3.01 -10.46
CA ASP A 872 33.28 -3.47 -11.34
C ASP A 872 32.78 -3.99 -12.70
N ARG A 873 31.58 -4.60 -12.71
CA ARG A 873 30.89 -5.09 -13.91
C ARG A 873 30.35 -3.97 -14.80
N TYR A 874 29.98 -2.85 -14.19
CA TYR A 874 29.38 -1.70 -14.87
C TYR A 874 30.37 -0.54 -15.04
N LEU A 875 31.60 -0.68 -14.54
CA LEU A 875 32.56 0.42 -14.47
C LEU A 875 32.84 1.00 -15.86
N VAL A 876 33.05 0.16 -16.87
CA VAL A 876 33.23 0.61 -18.27
C VAL A 876 32.02 1.44 -18.75
N ARG A 877 30.79 1.05 -18.37
CA ARG A 877 29.56 1.80 -18.71
C ARG A 877 29.48 3.14 -17.99
N TYR A 878 29.90 3.21 -16.73
CA TYR A 878 29.99 4.47 -15.97
C TYR A 878 31.03 5.42 -16.55
N LEU A 879 32.20 4.89 -16.92
CA LEU A 879 33.27 5.70 -17.51
C LEU A 879 32.92 6.15 -18.94
N SER A 880 32.04 5.42 -19.63
CA SER A 880 31.65 5.71 -21.01
C SER A 880 31.02 7.09 -21.12
N GLY A 881 31.67 7.95 -21.90
CA GLY A 881 31.27 9.34 -22.09
C GLY A 881 31.94 10.34 -21.15
N TRP A 882 32.75 9.87 -20.19
CA TRP A 882 33.54 10.70 -19.28
C TRP A 882 35.03 10.59 -19.54
N ILE A 883 35.47 9.45 -20.09
CA ILE A 883 36.85 9.15 -20.45
C ILE A 883 36.86 8.86 -21.96
N PRO A 884 37.88 9.33 -22.71
CA PRO A 884 38.04 8.99 -24.12
C PRO A 884 38.01 7.47 -24.33
N ASP A 885 37.34 7.02 -25.40
CA ASP A 885 37.14 5.60 -25.67
C ASP A 885 38.47 4.81 -25.77
N GLU A 886 39.56 5.47 -26.16
CA GLU A 886 40.92 4.89 -26.24
C GLU A 886 41.51 4.55 -24.86
N ASP A 887 41.18 5.33 -23.83
CA ASP A 887 41.69 5.18 -22.47
C ASP A 887 40.69 4.48 -21.53
N LEU A 888 39.48 4.20 -22.01
CA LEU A 888 38.37 3.74 -21.20
C LEU A 888 38.66 2.40 -20.52
N CYS A 889 39.06 1.40 -21.31
CA CYS A 889 39.30 0.04 -20.82
C CYS A 889 40.54 -0.01 -19.91
N SER A 890 41.60 0.71 -20.25
CA SER A 890 42.82 0.80 -19.43
C SER A 890 42.52 1.49 -18.10
N THR A 891 41.75 2.58 -18.11
CA THR A 891 41.35 3.28 -16.87
C THR A 891 40.44 2.42 -15.99
N ALA A 892 39.47 1.69 -16.59
CA ALA A 892 38.63 0.77 -15.83
C ALA A 892 39.47 -0.29 -15.10
N GLU A 893 40.46 -0.87 -15.79
CA GLU A 893 41.35 -1.87 -15.20
C GLU A 893 42.28 -1.28 -14.14
N GLN A 894 42.76 -0.05 -14.36
CA GLN A 894 43.56 0.66 -13.36
C GLN A 894 42.74 0.99 -12.10
N ILE A 895 41.46 1.35 -12.23
CA ILE A 895 40.57 1.56 -11.08
C ILE A 895 40.36 0.24 -10.32
N ARG A 896 40.09 -0.87 -11.01
CA ARG A 896 39.91 -2.19 -10.39
C ARG A 896 41.15 -2.65 -9.64
N SER A 897 42.33 -2.44 -10.22
CA SER A 897 43.62 -2.74 -9.59
C SER A 897 44.02 -1.74 -8.51
N GLY A 898 43.26 -0.65 -8.32
CA GLY A 898 43.57 0.41 -7.37
C GLY A 898 44.76 1.30 -7.78
N THR A 899 45.24 1.17 -9.01
CA THR A 899 46.35 1.97 -9.55
C THR A 899 45.89 3.33 -10.07
N TYR A 900 44.60 3.47 -10.43
CA TYR A 900 43.98 4.76 -10.74
C TYR A 900 43.21 5.30 -9.53
N PRO A 901 43.64 6.43 -8.92
CA PRO A 901 42.94 6.99 -7.77
C PRO A 901 41.56 7.53 -8.17
N LEU A 902 40.50 7.08 -7.50
CA LEU A 902 39.12 7.53 -7.76
C LEU A 902 38.96 9.05 -7.64
N ALA A 903 39.76 9.69 -6.78
CA ALA A 903 39.80 11.14 -6.60
C ALA A 903 40.21 11.94 -7.86
N SER A 904 40.82 11.27 -8.84
CA SER A 904 41.20 11.84 -10.14
C SER A 904 40.08 11.78 -11.17
N LEU A 905 38.98 11.06 -10.90
CA LEU A 905 37.83 11.04 -11.79
C LEU A 905 37.19 12.44 -11.90
N PRO A 906 36.57 12.76 -13.06
CA PRO A 906 35.84 14.01 -13.23
C PRO A 906 34.81 14.22 -12.11
N PRO A 907 34.69 15.44 -11.55
CA PRO A 907 33.74 15.72 -10.45
C PRO A 907 32.30 15.28 -10.75
N ALA A 908 31.87 15.48 -11.99
CA ALA A 908 30.53 15.14 -12.43
C ALA A 908 30.30 13.62 -12.60
N LEU A 909 31.35 12.85 -12.93
CA LEU A 909 31.31 11.39 -12.88
C LEU A 909 31.22 10.90 -11.43
N LEU A 910 32.00 11.49 -10.51
CA LEU A 910 31.91 11.16 -9.08
C LEU A 910 30.50 11.40 -8.55
N LEU A 911 29.89 12.54 -8.92
CA LEU A 911 28.50 12.84 -8.57
C LEU A 911 27.52 11.77 -9.07
N THR A 912 27.67 11.33 -10.32
CA THR A 912 26.85 10.27 -10.93
C THR A 912 27.00 8.94 -10.19
N LEU A 913 28.25 8.56 -9.87
CA LEU A 913 28.55 7.36 -9.09
C LEU A 913 27.92 7.42 -7.69
N TYR A 914 27.89 8.58 -7.03
CA TYR A 914 27.19 8.74 -5.76
C TYR A 914 25.67 8.65 -5.89
N ALA A 915 25.08 9.26 -6.92
CA ALA A 915 23.63 9.14 -7.17
C ALA A 915 23.21 7.68 -7.34
N ASP A 916 24.05 6.87 -7.98
CA ASP A 916 23.79 5.44 -8.17
C ASP A 916 24.22 4.56 -6.98
N LEU A 917 24.67 5.16 -5.87
CA LEU A 917 25.17 4.50 -4.66
C LEU A 917 26.34 3.55 -4.92
N ALA A 918 27.24 3.91 -5.85
CA ALA A 918 28.39 3.12 -6.25
C ALA A 918 29.55 3.15 -5.22
N PHE A 919 29.59 4.12 -4.31
CA PHE A 919 30.64 4.25 -3.29
C PHE A 919 30.30 3.52 -1.99
N SER A 920 31.22 2.67 -1.52
CA SER A 920 31.15 2.06 -0.19
C SER A 920 31.75 2.95 0.90
N ALA A 921 32.76 3.77 0.54
CA ALA A 921 33.35 4.80 1.38
C ALA A 921 33.99 5.89 0.50
N PRO A 922 34.03 7.17 0.94
CA PRO A 922 33.30 7.73 2.07
C PRO A 922 31.80 7.83 1.77
N ARG A 923 30.96 7.79 2.79
CA ARG A 923 29.52 8.09 2.65
C ARG A 923 29.33 9.61 2.68
N LEU A 924 28.45 10.12 1.82
CA LEU A 924 28.01 11.51 1.90
C LEU A 924 27.04 11.67 3.07
N ASP A 925 26.96 12.90 3.60
CA ASP A 925 25.85 13.27 4.47
C ASP A 925 24.52 13.03 3.75
N GLN A 926 23.52 12.50 4.45
CA GLN A 926 22.25 12.10 3.83
C GLN A 926 21.57 13.26 3.08
N SER A 927 21.66 14.49 3.60
CA SER A 927 21.12 15.68 2.92
C SER A 927 21.79 15.94 1.58
N ILE A 928 23.12 15.75 1.50
CA ILE A 928 23.87 15.86 0.25
C ILE A 928 23.47 14.71 -0.67
N GLN A 929 23.41 13.47 -0.18
CA GLN A 929 23.00 12.31 -0.97
C GLN A 929 21.60 12.47 -1.60
N ASP A 930 20.64 13.01 -0.84
CA ASP A 930 19.29 13.31 -1.31
C ASP A 930 19.31 14.41 -2.39
N GLU A 931 20.16 15.43 -2.21
CA GLU A 931 20.35 16.50 -3.21
C GLU A 931 21.01 15.98 -4.49
N VAL A 932 22.04 15.13 -4.37
CA VAL A 932 22.75 14.47 -5.48
C VAL A 932 21.76 13.67 -6.32
N SER A 933 20.94 12.84 -5.68
CA SER A 933 19.93 12.01 -6.34
C SER A 933 18.87 12.87 -7.04
N GLY A 934 18.45 13.97 -6.41
CA GLY A 934 17.49 14.91 -6.98
C GLY A 934 18.03 15.67 -8.20
N VAL A 935 19.27 16.17 -8.15
CA VAL A 935 19.86 16.95 -9.25
C VAL A 935 20.16 16.05 -10.46
N ILE A 936 20.65 14.82 -10.24
CA ILE A 936 20.93 13.88 -11.33
C ILE A 936 19.64 13.43 -12.02
N GLY A 937 18.56 13.16 -11.27
CA GLY A 937 17.25 12.80 -11.84
C GLY A 937 16.63 13.88 -12.73
N GLN A 938 17.01 15.14 -12.51
CA GLN A 938 16.58 16.29 -13.32
C GLN A 938 17.49 16.59 -14.51
N GLY A 939 18.62 15.88 -14.63
CA GLY A 939 19.61 16.07 -15.68
C GLY A 939 19.00 15.93 -17.07
N PRO A 940 19.51 16.65 -18.09
CA PRO A 940 18.98 16.51 -19.44
C PRO A 940 19.31 15.12 -19.97
N LEU A 941 18.37 14.55 -20.71
CA LEU A 941 18.53 13.32 -21.44
C LEU A 941 18.57 13.64 -22.93
N GLU A 942 19.46 12.96 -23.64
CA GLU A 942 19.67 13.13 -25.07
C GLU A 942 19.55 11.78 -25.77
N VAL A 943 18.94 11.80 -26.96
CA VAL A 943 18.86 10.66 -27.88
C VAL A 943 19.66 10.99 -29.11
N TRP A 944 20.70 10.20 -29.38
CA TRP A 944 21.59 10.36 -30.51
C TRP A 944 21.42 9.20 -31.48
N LEU A 945 21.36 9.50 -32.77
CA LEU A 945 21.40 8.52 -33.85
C LEU A 945 22.81 8.47 -34.45
N THR A 946 23.45 7.31 -34.36
CA THR A 946 24.77 7.04 -34.93
C THR A 946 24.68 5.92 -35.96
N GLU A 947 25.56 5.92 -36.95
CA GLU A 947 25.67 4.81 -37.91
C GLU A 947 26.83 3.90 -37.53
N ILE A 948 26.57 2.60 -37.35
CA ILE A 948 27.60 1.60 -37.11
C ILE A 948 27.96 0.95 -38.45
N GLU A 949 29.02 1.43 -39.08
CA GLU A 949 29.43 1.00 -40.43
C GLU A 949 29.95 -0.43 -40.47
N GLN A 950 30.69 -0.86 -39.44
CA GLN A 950 31.29 -2.19 -39.39
C GLN A 950 30.50 -3.09 -38.44
N PRO A 951 30.21 -4.35 -38.82
CA PRO A 951 29.56 -5.30 -37.93
C PRO A 951 30.37 -5.47 -36.64
N VAL A 952 29.80 -5.05 -35.51
CA VAL A 952 30.44 -5.21 -34.20
C VAL A 952 29.92 -6.47 -33.55
N ASP A 953 30.80 -7.29 -32.97
CA ASP A 953 30.38 -8.37 -32.09
C ASP A 953 30.03 -7.80 -30.71
N ILE A 954 28.74 -7.76 -30.42
CA ILE A 954 28.14 -7.22 -29.20
C ILE A 954 27.92 -8.35 -28.18
N ALA A 955 28.21 -9.61 -28.52
CA ALA A 955 28.08 -10.72 -27.59
C ALA A 955 29.10 -10.59 -26.46
N GLY A 956 28.65 -10.12 -25.30
CA GLY A 956 29.51 -9.99 -24.12
C GLY A 956 30.56 -8.88 -24.22
N THR A 957 30.37 -7.88 -25.07
CA THR A 957 31.23 -6.67 -25.09
C THR A 957 30.40 -5.47 -24.67
N ASN A 958 31.01 -4.53 -23.93
CA ASN A 958 30.39 -3.22 -23.75
C ASN A 958 30.70 -2.41 -25.02
N LEU A 959 29.67 -2.12 -25.81
CA LEU A 959 29.80 -1.28 -26.99
C LEU A 959 30.14 0.15 -26.55
N LEU A 960 31.22 0.69 -27.11
CA LEU A 960 31.67 2.06 -26.88
C LEU A 960 30.90 3.03 -27.79
N ARG A 961 30.89 4.31 -27.43
CA ARG A 961 30.12 5.32 -28.17
C ARG A 961 30.61 5.51 -29.61
N ASN A 962 31.88 5.20 -29.87
CA ASN A 962 32.46 5.13 -31.22
C ASN A 962 32.22 3.79 -31.96
N GLY A 963 31.40 2.89 -31.43
CA GLY A 963 31.12 1.58 -32.02
C GLY A 963 32.22 0.52 -31.81
N LYS A 964 33.33 0.82 -31.13
CA LYS A 964 34.34 -0.20 -30.80
C LYS A 964 33.88 -1.04 -29.61
N ALA A 965 34.36 -2.27 -29.52
CA ALA A 965 34.14 -3.12 -28.35
C ALA A 965 35.26 -2.92 -27.33
N CYS A 966 34.93 -2.71 -26.06
CA CYS A 966 35.89 -2.94 -24.98
C CYS A 966 36.01 -4.46 -24.80
N PRO A 967 37.19 -5.08 -24.98
CA PRO A 967 37.36 -6.49 -24.64
C PRO A 967 36.97 -6.63 -23.18
N GLN A 968 36.01 -7.50 -22.86
CA GLN A 968 35.84 -7.87 -21.47
C GLN A 968 37.20 -8.43 -21.03
N SER A 969 37.86 -7.73 -20.11
CA SER A 969 38.93 -8.31 -19.32
C SER A 969 38.36 -9.62 -18.82
N VAL A 970 38.88 -10.75 -19.32
CA VAL A 970 38.48 -12.08 -18.91
C VAL A 970 38.71 -12.10 -17.41
N GLY A 971 37.64 -11.88 -16.63
CA GLY A 971 37.71 -12.00 -15.19
C GLY A 971 38.20 -13.41 -14.87
N PRO A 972 38.91 -13.63 -13.76
CA PRO A 972 39.27 -14.99 -13.37
C PRO A 972 37.97 -15.82 -13.31
N SER A 973 37.88 -16.79 -14.22
CA SER A 973 36.75 -17.69 -14.41
C SER A 973 36.44 -18.52 -13.18
#